data_AF-A0A3B5KTN6-F1
#
_entry.id   AF-A0A3B5KTN6-F1
#
_cell.length_a   1.000
_cell.length_b   1.000
_cell.length_c   1.000
_cell.angle_alpha   90.00
_cell.angle_beta   90.00
_cell.angle_gamma   90.00
#
_symmetry.space_group_name_H-M   'P 1'
#
loop_
_entity.id
_entity.type
_entity.pdbx_description
1 polymer ?
#
loop_
_entity_poly.entity_id
_entity_poly.type
_entity_poly.pdbx_seq_one_letter_code
_entity_poly.pdbx_strand_id
1 'polypeptide(L)'
;FQQKSSPSSVGGERGGGGSGTGSKKKRKVKEDRDSPDNHKTGRFIICVHLACLFCRPLSSTESLRQLSQQLNGLVSEVGRYRHHCHPMPFYLSLFLHHTFRNQELAAALESSKLTNSQLNTKLDQLVRIMHFVIFCLQERKEFEQKFSKEQGAMREQLQVHIQTIGILVSEKSELQTALQYTQQAARQKTAEAEDLNNRLQTMKQRVSELERTLSTVSTQQKQFERQNKELEKERDNLRLEVLRLNNLSEESKQQSSELSEQLKQITQDNAAMRLEVNDLHKRLEMADLMLQQYSSQSDSPGFNQKVEMLLEEKQQLESRNHQLLESIAQLKTERDRYVERIQEEGRVWKDKTEQLLAQVSLVAEERDRNINRVQELEASIVELKNAAALLSVEKEAQENAEPQPSGPSEAEVALQEALSSLQQEKDAITAQYQAQLRDNEQLSRLCAEQETRLGELERQVESQSQEEEDRRRMLEDVQSDKATISRALTQNRTLKDQLAELQNGFVKLTNENMELTTAIQSEQHVKKELARRMGELQEELHNVKEQLELKCQETQGVLEQRDQVVAHLQQYYAAYQALAADREQLHQQFLQQAQLMDRLQHDESHGRAQLDVSQNQLQQAEKHLEQLVRDNEQLKAELKELLNSSALVATSRDQGDGVESQSAEESPTKSSIVIPEDFESQKEMEDFIRGALAQVEEERDEARRQLEEEHRLHMVARQQVALALRLEQQHHNYTPVHEDAEGVPVEVHQALKAAMEKLQQRFTSLMQEKADLKERVEELEHRCIQLSGETDTIGEYIALYQNQRAIMKQKHQEKEQYINMLAQDKEEMKSKLAELQDLVLRLVAERNDWYNRYTGAAVGMGTANPDLPFSEPSRLQGLEAASSQTLPSSSVQTESKPLVPREDGTAQQIMQLLQEIQNPQGAPRSPPFLGENPCIPFFYRPDKQDEVKILVV
;
A
#
# COMPACT_ATOMS: atom_id res chain seq x y z
N PHE A 1 -74.84 -2.56 -23.97
CA PHE A 1 -74.29 -1.32 -23.39
C PHE A 1 -72.77 -1.40 -23.59
N GLN A 2 -72.21 -0.78 -24.65
CA GLN A 2 -71.82 0.65 -24.73
C GLN A 2 -70.72 0.99 -23.70
N GLN A 3 -69.52 1.49 -24.01
CA GLN A 3 -68.73 1.84 -25.24
C GLN A 3 -67.22 1.78 -24.81
N LYS A 4 -66.13 1.77 -25.61
CA LYS A 4 -65.72 1.68 -27.05
C LYS A 4 -64.16 1.51 -27.01
N SER A 5 -63.39 1.08 -28.03
CA SER A 5 -63.61 0.29 -29.26
C SER A 5 -62.24 -0.11 -29.85
N SER A 6 -62.10 -1.36 -30.31
CA SER A 6 -61.00 -1.90 -31.15
C SER A 6 -61.15 -1.40 -32.63
N PRO A 7 -60.37 -1.82 -33.69
CA PRO A 7 -59.40 -2.94 -33.78
C PRO A 7 -58.16 -2.82 -34.74
N SER A 8 -57.31 -3.88 -34.71
CA SER A 8 -56.60 -4.60 -35.82
C SER A 8 -55.84 -3.91 -36.99
N SER A 9 -54.56 -4.32 -37.18
CA SER A 9 -53.91 -4.86 -38.42
C SER A 9 -52.44 -5.22 -38.06
N VAL A 10 -51.74 -6.30 -38.45
CA VAL A 10 -51.64 -7.21 -39.63
C VAL A 10 -50.75 -6.65 -40.78
N GLY A 11 -49.76 -7.45 -41.22
CA GLY A 11 -48.62 -7.10 -42.14
C GLY A 11 -47.31 -6.90 -41.35
N GLY A 12 -46.09 -7.31 -41.75
CA GLY A 12 -45.47 -7.54 -43.08
C GLY A 12 -44.44 -6.41 -43.33
N GLU A 13 -43.17 -6.58 -43.74
CA GLU A 13 -42.45 -7.68 -44.40
C GLU A 13 -40.95 -7.81 -43.94
N ARG A 14 -40.01 -8.23 -44.82
CA ARG A 14 -38.61 -8.59 -44.53
C ARG A 14 -37.57 -7.55 -45.00
N GLY A 15 -36.52 -7.35 -44.18
CA GLY A 15 -35.12 -7.39 -44.62
C GLY A 15 -34.46 -6.15 -45.26
N GLY A 16 -33.24 -5.83 -44.82
CA GLY A 16 -32.34 -4.84 -45.43
C GLY A 16 -31.12 -4.53 -44.54
N GLY A 17 -29.92 -4.39 -45.13
CA GLY A 17 -28.74 -3.84 -44.45
C GLY A 17 -28.74 -2.29 -44.48
N GLY A 18 -27.73 -1.57 -43.98
CA GLY A 18 -26.42 -1.96 -43.44
C GLY A 18 -25.49 -0.72 -43.40
N SER A 19 -24.23 -0.87 -42.97
CA SER A 19 -23.21 0.20 -42.78
C SER A 19 -23.50 1.23 -41.66
N GLY A 20 -22.52 1.94 -41.09
CA GLY A 20 -21.06 1.74 -41.19
C GLY A 20 -20.24 2.98 -40.81
N THR A 21 -19.21 2.81 -39.96
CA THR A 21 -18.22 3.83 -39.52
C THR A 21 -18.76 5.04 -38.71
N GLY A 22 -18.01 5.70 -37.82
CA GLY A 22 -16.76 5.31 -37.14
C GLY A 22 -15.58 6.28 -37.32
N SER A 23 -15.28 7.11 -36.31
CA SER A 23 -13.94 7.70 -36.10
C SER A 23 -13.73 8.30 -34.69
N LYS A 24 -12.46 8.46 -34.28
CA LYS A 24 -11.97 8.96 -32.97
C LYS A 24 -10.90 10.04 -33.18
N LYS A 25 -10.32 10.56 -32.08
CA LYS A 25 -9.12 11.45 -31.97
C LYS A 25 -9.45 12.96 -32.14
N LYS A 26 -8.66 13.92 -31.64
CA LYS A 26 -7.21 13.93 -31.31
C LYS A 26 -6.81 14.45 -29.91
N ARG A 27 -5.59 14.06 -29.50
CA ARG A 27 -4.78 14.64 -28.40
C ARG A 27 -3.88 15.79 -28.92
N LYS A 28 -3.16 16.48 -28.02
CA LYS A 28 -2.35 17.69 -28.27
C LYS A 28 -0.86 17.47 -27.95
N VAL A 29 0.03 17.70 -28.92
CA VAL A 29 1.52 17.64 -28.92
C VAL A 29 1.95 18.57 -30.09
N LYS A 30 2.62 19.73 -29.92
CA LYS A 30 4.03 20.07 -29.57
C LYS A 30 4.87 20.36 -30.84
N GLU A 31 5.42 21.59 -30.95
CA GLU A 31 6.41 22.09 -31.93
C GLU A 31 5.99 22.05 -33.43
N ASP A 32 6.58 22.82 -34.36
CA ASP A 32 7.63 23.88 -34.27
C ASP A 32 7.31 25.05 -35.27
N ARG A 33 8.16 26.10 -35.30
CA ARG A 33 8.44 27.14 -36.37
C ARG A 33 7.43 27.37 -37.54
N ASP A 34 7.15 28.59 -37.99
CA ASP A 34 8.11 29.57 -38.54
C ASP A 34 7.59 31.03 -38.62
N SER A 35 8.42 31.96 -39.12
CA SER A 35 8.15 33.40 -39.39
C SER A 35 8.12 33.68 -40.93
N PRO A 36 7.87 34.91 -41.51
CA PRO A 36 7.95 36.25 -40.90
C PRO A 36 6.94 37.35 -41.39
N ASP A 37 7.24 38.59 -40.99
CA ASP A 37 7.17 39.84 -41.78
C ASP A 37 5.97 40.84 -41.75
N ASN A 38 6.32 42.02 -41.19
CA ASN A 38 6.22 43.37 -41.76
C ASN A 38 5.02 44.34 -41.54
N HIS A 39 5.35 45.42 -40.82
CA HIS A 39 5.18 46.85 -41.19
C HIS A 39 3.90 47.69 -40.88
N LYS A 40 4.18 48.81 -40.17
CA LYS A 40 3.83 50.22 -40.47
C LYS A 40 2.53 50.90 -39.96
N THR A 41 2.72 51.66 -38.86
CA THR A 41 2.42 53.11 -38.67
C THR A 41 1.04 53.72 -38.95
N GLY A 42 0.51 54.47 -37.96
CA GLY A 42 -0.50 55.53 -38.20
C GLY A 42 -0.94 56.29 -36.93
N ARG A 43 -0.70 57.60 -36.85
CA ARG A 43 -1.35 58.57 -35.93
C ARG A 43 -2.28 59.47 -36.73
N PHE A 44 -3.40 59.94 -36.18
CA PHE A 44 -3.94 61.27 -36.49
C PHE A 44 -4.85 61.83 -35.39
N ILE A 45 -5.11 63.15 -35.44
CA ILE A 45 -5.86 63.98 -34.47
C ILE A 45 -6.91 64.80 -35.24
N ILE A 46 -8.10 65.03 -34.69
CA ILE A 46 -9.03 66.09 -35.14
C ILE A 46 -9.69 66.79 -33.93
N CYS A 47 -9.78 68.13 -33.98
CA CYS A 47 -10.59 68.97 -33.10
C CYS A 47 -11.40 69.99 -33.94
N VAL A 48 -12.73 70.08 -33.75
CA VAL A 48 -13.62 71.17 -34.22
C VAL A 48 -14.75 71.30 -33.16
N HIS A 49 -15.10 72.40 -32.47
CA HIS A 49 -15.33 73.84 -32.73
C HIS A 49 -16.80 74.21 -33.09
N LEU A 50 -17.49 75.00 -32.24
CA LEU A 50 -18.76 75.71 -32.54
C LEU A 50 -19.00 76.88 -31.54
N ALA A 51 -19.84 77.87 -31.89
CA ALA A 51 -19.97 79.19 -31.21
C ALA A 51 -21.31 79.90 -31.57
N CYS A 52 -21.86 80.93 -30.91
CA CYS A 52 -21.74 81.54 -29.56
C CYS A 52 -22.88 82.61 -29.43
N LEU A 53 -22.61 83.82 -28.86
CA LEU A 53 -23.51 85.01 -28.71
C LEU A 53 -24.54 84.95 -27.53
N PHE A 54 -24.98 86.03 -26.86
CA PHE A 54 -24.72 87.50 -26.96
C PHE A 54 -24.96 88.23 -25.59
N CYS A 55 -24.37 89.43 -25.43
CA CYS A 55 -24.86 90.64 -24.70
C CYS A 55 -24.30 91.07 -23.31
N ARG A 56 -24.50 92.37 -23.00
CA ARG A 56 -23.80 93.23 -21.99
C ARG A 56 -24.77 94.02 -21.08
N PRO A 57 -24.26 94.69 -20.02
CA PRO A 57 -24.68 96.03 -19.60
C PRO A 57 -23.57 97.11 -19.76
N LEU A 58 -23.88 98.40 -19.59
CA LEU A 58 -22.97 99.56 -19.74
C LEU A 58 -23.35 100.76 -18.84
N SER A 59 -22.33 101.49 -18.36
CA SER A 59 -22.39 102.91 -17.88
C SER A 59 -23.19 103.22 -16.59
N SER A 60 -23.06 104.37 -15.91
CA SER A 60 -22.35 105.62 -16.23
C SER A 60 -21.84 106.47 -15.03
N THR A 61 -20.58 106.91 -15.10
CA THR A 61 -20.07 108.31 -14.92
C THR A 61 -20.33 109.15 -13.64
N GLU A 62 -19.23 109.52 -12.96
CA GLU A 62 -18.71 110.92 -12.92
C GLU A 62 -19.42 112.02 -12.10
N SER A 63 -20.63 111.79 -11.54
CA SER A 63 -21.34 112.82 -10.74
C SER A 63 -20.68 113.15 -9.39
N LEU A 64 -19.75 112.30 -8.91
CA LEU A 64 -18.75 112.66 -7.92
C LEU A 64 -17.35 112.46 -8.56
N ARG A 65 -16.36 113.34 -8.36
CA ARG A 65 -16.28 114.33 -7.28
C ARG A 65 -15.60 115.66 -7.65
N GLN A 66 -16.30 116.49 -8.43
CA GLN A 66 -16.06 117.95 -8.43
C GLN A 66 -16.21 118.55 -7.00
N LEU A 67 -17.01 117.91 -6.15
CA LEU A 67 -17.11 118.14 -4.69
C LEU A 67 -15.92 117.60 -3.84
N SER A 68 -14.74 117.40 -4.44
CA SER A 68 -13.49 117.14 -3.71
C SER A 68 -12.69 118.43 -3.49
N GLN A 69 -13.00 119.49 -4.24
CA GLN A 69 -12.32 120.79 -4.18
C GLN A 69 -12.82 121.74 -3.09
N GLN A 70 -13.84 121.37 -2.31
CA GLN A 70 -14.40 122.21 -1.23
C GLN A 70 -14.31 121.56 0.16
N LEU A 71 -13.21 120.85 0.43
CA LEU A 71 -12.84 120.46 1.79
C LEU A 71 -11.32 120.35 1.98
N ASN A 72 -10.59 121.42 1.63
CA ASN A 72 -9.25 121.67 2.17
C ASN A 72 -8.92 123.17 2.35
N GLY A 73 -9.97 123.95 2.63
CA GLY A 73 -9.86 125.06 3.57
C GLY A 73 -10.49 124.61 4.89
N LEU A 74 -9.91 125.05 6.02
CA LEU A 74 -10.44 124.91 7.39
C LEU A 74 -10.46 123.50 8.02
N VAL A 75 -9.29 123.10 8.52
CA VAL A 75 -9.18 122.54 9.88
C VAL A 75 -8.73 123.67 10.82
N SER A 76 -9.57 124.08 11.79
CA SER A 76 -9.25 124.86 13.01
C SER A 76 -10.51 125.01 13.92
N GLU A 77 -10.42 124.75 15.26
CA GLU A 77 -11.43 124.90 16.40
C GLU A 77 -12.04 123.57 17.10
N VAL A 78 -12.34 123.50 18.46
CA VAL A 78 -13.13 122.46 19.35
C VAL A 78 -12.43 121.13 19.93
N GLY A 79 -12.77 120.25 20.98
CA GLY A 79 -13.74 120.00 22.15
C GLY A 79 -13.56 118.62 22.97
N ARG A 80 -14.12 118.30 24.23
CA ARG A 80 -13.80 117.06 25.13
C ARG A 80 -14.76 116.54 26.33
N TYR A 81 -14.72 115.21 26.75
CA TYR A 81 -14.88 114.46 28.11
C TYR A 81 -16.25 114.20 28.92
N ARG A 82 -16.52 113.33 29.99
CA ARG A 82 -16.12 111.94 30.61
C ARG A 82 -16.90 111.41 31.95
N HIS A 83 -16.96 110.05 32.25
CA HIS A 83 -16.91 109.21 33.56
C HIS A 83 -18.09 108.79 34.61
N HIS A 84 -17.94 107.64 35.38
CA HIS A 84 -18.44 107.13 36.78
C HIS A 84 -19.54 105.97 37.07
N CYS A 85 -19.45 105.11 38.18
CA CYS A 85 -20.45 104.08 38.77
C CYS A 85 -20.05 103.26 40.11
N HIS A 86 -20.96 102.59 40.95
CA HIS A 86 -20.68 101.79 42.25
C HIS A 86 -21.58 100.48 42.74
N PRO A 87 -22.12 100.17 44.01
CA PRO A 87 -22.02 98.82 44.77
C PRO A 87 -23.19 98.16 45.73
N MET A 88 -23.14 96.87 46.24
CA MET A 88 -23.84 96.21 47.47
C MET A 88 -23.70 94.62 47.61
N PRO A 89 -24.20 93.81 48.62
CA PRO A 89 -24.39 93.86 50.12
C PRO A 89 -23.71 92.66 50.89
N PHE A 90 -23.63 92.48 52.23
CA PHE A 90 -23.91 93.23 53.49
C PHE A 90 -22.99 92.65 54.61
N TYR A 91 -22.68 93.24 55.78
CA TYR A 91 -23.24 94.30 56.66
C TYR A 91 -22.07 95.03 57.39
N LEU A 92 -22.12 96.26 57.95
CA LEU A 92 -23.13 97.32 58.10
C LEU A 92 -22.45 98.70 58.42
N SER A 93 -23.10 99.82 58.07
CA SER A 93 -23.17 101.11 58.83
C SER A 93 -22.40 102.41 58.42
N LEU A 94 -23.10 103.54 58.68
CA LEU A 94 -22.68 104.93 58.93
C LEU A 94 -21.97 105.75 57.80
N PHE A 95 -22.63 106.55 56.93
CA PHE A 95 -24.01 107.14 56.83
C PHE A 95 -24.25 108.49 57.57
N LEU A 96 -24.45 109.61 56.80
CA LEU A 96 -25.46 110.69 57.03
C LEU A 96 -25.30 111.97 56.15
N HIS A 97 -24.12 112.26 55.58
CA HIS A 97 -23.86 113.53 54.87
C HIS A 97 -23.58 113.32 53.34
N HIS A 98 -24.57 113.17 52.46
CA HIS A 98 -26.02 113.39 52.62
C HIS A 98 -26.55 114.27 51.46
N THR A 99 -27.70 114.91 51.62
CA THR A 99 -27.71 116.18 52.37
C THR A 99 -27.99 117.32 51.38
N PHE A 100 -27.61 118.55 51.74
CA PHE A 100 -28.31 119.74 51.22
C PHE A 100 -27.77 120.34 49.90
N ARG A 101 -26.44 120.43 49.70
CA ARG A 101 -25.87 121.25 48.61
C ARG A 101 -26.12 120.71 47.19
N ASN A 102 -26.74 119.54 47.09
CA ASN A 102 -27.36 119.00 45.89
C ASN A 102 -28.45 119.92 45.28
N GLN A 103 -28.97 120.89 46.03
CA GLN A 103 -30.12 121.72 45.63
C GLN A 103 -29.77 122.92 44.71
N GLU A 104 -28.69 123.67 44.97
CA GLU A 104 -28.41 124.93 44.26
C GLU A 104 -27.98 124.70 42.80
N LEU A 105 -27.25 123.60 42.57
CA LEU A 105 -26.89 123.10 41.24
C LEU A 105 -28.09 122.63 40.40
N ALA A 106 -29.32 122.58 40.95
CA ALA A 106 -30.51 122.11 40.22
C ALA A 106 -31.16 123.18 39.33
N ALA A 107 -31.25 124.44 39.78
CA ALA A 107 -32.16 125.44 39.18
C ALA A 107 -31.59 126.13 37.92
N ALA A 108 -30.35 126.61 37.94
CA ALA A 108 -29.71 127.15 36.73
C ALA A 108 -29.54 126.06 35.66
N LEU A 109 -29.35 124.82 36.11
CA LEU A 109 -29.34 123.59 35.31
C LEU A 109 -30.74 123.23 34.77
N GLU A 110 -31.81 123.94 35.10
CA GLU A 110 -33.17 123.65 34.64
C GLU A 110 -33.53 124.44 33.38
N SER A 111 -33.34 125.75 33.38
CA SER A 111 -33.63 126.61 32.22
C SER A 111 -32.79 126.24 30.99
N SER A 112 -31.49 125.97 31.17
CA SER A 112 -30.59 125.57 30.08
C SER A 112 -30.96 124.23 29.42
N LYS A 113 -31.72 123.35 30.11
CA LYS A 113 -32.28 122.13 29.50
C LYS A 113 -33.42 122.45 28.53
N LEU A 114 -34.24 123.46 28.80
CA LEU A 114 -35.50 123.68 28.07
C LEU A 114 -35.27 124.17 26.63
N THR A 115 -34.35 125.10 26.41
CA THR A 115 -34.03 125.58 25.05
C THR A 115 -33.26 124.54 24.23
N ASN A 116 -32.31 123.83 24.86
CA ASN A 116 -31.65 122.67 24.26
C ASN A 116 -32.67 121.57 23.87
N SER A 117 -33.71 121.36 24.68
CA SER A 117 -34.79 120.42 24.36
C SER A 117 -35.43 120.74 23.00
N GLN A 118 -35.76 121.99 22.70
CA GLN A 118 -36.48 122.34 21.46
C GLN A 118 -35.65 122.17 20.19
N LEU A 119 -34.39 122.62 20.15
CA LEU A 119 -33.55 122.37 18.96
C LEU A 119 -33.25 120.88 18.76
N ASN A 120 -33.06 120.14 19.86
CA ASN A 120 -32.98 118.67 19.79
C ASN A 120 -34.24 118.06 19.16
N THR A 121 -35.46 118.50 19.49
CA THR A 121 -36.68 117.93 18.86
C THR A 121 -36.75 118.06 17.34
N LYS A 122 -36.12 119.09 16.74
CA LYS A 122 -36.09 119.26 15.27
C LYS A 122 -34.91 118.58 14.61
N LEU A 123 -33.73 118.55 15.25
CA LEU A 123 -32.63 117.71 14.79
C LEU A 123 -33.08 116.24 14.78
N ASP A 124 -33.73 115.79 15.86
CA ASP A 124 -34.41 114.50 15.98
C ASP A 124 -35.33 114.20 14.78
N GLN A 125 -36.14 115.14 14.32
CA GLN A 125 -37.08 114.90 13.22
C GLN A 125 -36.39 114.63 11.89
N LEU A 126 -35.37 115.42 11.51
CA LEU A 126 -34.62 115.17 10.28
C LEU A 126 -33.72 113.94 10.40
N VAL A 127 -33.13 113.71 11.57
CA VAL A 127 -32.38 112.48 11.89
C VAL A 127 -33.29 111.25 11.80
N ARG A 128 -34.54 111.31 12.28
CA ARG A 128 -35.55 110.24 12.14
C ARG A 128 -35.89 109.97 10.66
N ILE A 129 -36.08 111.00 9.83
CA ILE A 129 -36.39 110.81 8.40
C ILE A 129 -35.18 110.27 7.62
N MET A 130 -33.98 110.76 7.90
CA MET A 130 -32.75 110.23 7.28
C MET A 130 -32.55 108.76 7.68
N HIS A 131 -32.70 108.43 8.97
CA HIS A 131 -32.69 107.04 9.42
C HIS A 131 -33.80 106.22 8.77
N PHE A 132 -35.00 106.76 8.52
CA PHE A 132 -36.08 106.04 7.84
C PHE A 132 -35.75 105.69 6.38
N VAL A 133 -35.15 106.60 5.60
CA VAL A 133 -34.76 106.28 4.20
C VAL A 133 -33.57 105.33 4.15
N ILE A 134 -32.60 105.48 5.07
CA ILE A 134 -31.51 104.51 5.25
C ILE A 134 -32.09 103.14 5.63
N PHE A 135 -33.06 103.10 6.53
CA PHE A 135 -33.76 101.89 6.96
C PHE A 135 -34.50 101.21 5.80
N CYS A 136 -35.27 101.93 4.96
CA CYS A 136 -35.93 101.33 3.80
C CYS A 136 -34.96 100.77 2.74
N LEU A 137 -33.79 101.41 2.54
CA LEU A 137 -32.75 100.89 1.64
C LEU A 137 -31.96 99.73 2.27
N GLN A 138 -31.79 99.73 3.59
CA GLN A 138 -31.27 98.62 4.37
C GLN A 138 -32.22 97.42 4.24
N GLU A 139 -33.51 97.59 4.51
CA GLU A 139 -34.54 96.55 4.34
C GLU A 139 -34.57 95.99 2.93
N ARG A 140 -34.55 96.82 1.87
CA ARG A 140 -34.53 96.30 0.49
C ARG A 140 -33.28 95.47 0.20
N LYS A 141 -32.09 95.91 0.64
CA LYS A 141 -30.87 95.10 0.50
C LYS A 141 -30.93 93.83 1.33
N GLU A 142 -31.52 93.87 2.52
CA GLU A 142 -31.78 92.69 3.32
C GLU A 142 -32.76 91.74 2.63
N PHE A 143 -33.83 92.20 2.00
CA PHE A 143 -34.76 91.37 1.23
C PHE A 143 -34.09 90.74 0.01
N GLU A 144 -33.30 91.50 -0.75
CA GLU A 144 -32.54 90.97 -1.89
C GLU A 144 -31.46 89.97 -1.46
N GLN A 145 -30.83 90.19 -0.29
CA GLN A 145 -29.92 89.22 0.32
C GLN A 145 -30.65 88.00 0.90
N LYS A 146 -31.84 88.15 1.51
CA LYS A 146 -32.71 87.06 1.97
C LYS A 146 -33.13 86.18 0.80
N PHE A 147 -33.67 86.77 -0.28
CA PHE A 147 -34.02 86.05 -1.51
C PHE A 147 -32.80 85.37 -2.18
N SER A 148 -31.63 86.01 -2.17
CA SER A 148 -30.41 85.40 -2.71
C SER A 148 -29.92 84.21 -1.85
N LYS A 149 -30.05 84.30 -0.52
CA LYS A 149 -29.78 83.20 0.42
C LYS A 149 -30.79 82.06 0.26
N GLU A 150 -32.07 82.38 0.10
CA GLU A 150 -33.15 81.43 -0.17
C GLU A 150 -32.95 80.71 -1.51
N GLN A 151 -32.61 81.42 -2.58
CA GLN A 151 -32.29 80.81 -3.88
C GLN A 151 -31.02 79.93 -3.79
N GLY A 152 -30.02 80.34 -3.00
CA GLY A 152 -28.86 79.50 -2.67
C GLY A 152 -29.28 78.21 -1.99
N ALA A 153 -30.01 78.31 -0.88
CA ALA A 153 -30.51 77.18 -0.11
C ALA A 153 -31.40 76.23 -0.94
N MET A 154 -32.25 76.75 -1.83
CA MET A 154 -33.06 75.92 -2.73
C MET A 154 -32.21 75.16 -3.77
N ARG A 155 -31.11 75.76 -4.25
CA ARG A 155 -30.15 75.06 -5.14
C ARG A 155 -29.34 74.02 -4.38
N GLU A 156 -28.94 74.32 -3.15
CA GLU A 156 -28.25 73.38 -2.25
C GLU A 156 -29.16 72.20 -1.91
N GLN A 157 -30.43 72.43 -1.56
CA GLN A 157 -31.43 71.37 -1.37
C GLN A 157 -31.62 70.52 -2.63
N LEU A 158 -31.72 71.12 -3.82
CA LEU A 158 -31.82 70.37 -5.08
C LEU A 158 -30.55 69.53 -5.35
N GLN A 159 -29.36 70.10 -5.10
CA GLN A 159 -28.08 69.39 -5.24
C GLN A 159 -28.00 68.20 -4.27
N VAL A 160 -28.41 68.40 -3.01
CA VAL A 160 -28.52 67.35 -1.99
C VAL A 160 -29.51 66.29 -2.43
N HIS A 161 -30.70 66.64 -2.91
CA HIS A 161 -31.68 65.66 -3.40
C HIS A 161 -31.18 64.87 -4.61
N ILE A 162 -30.49 65.49 -5.56
CA ILE A 162 -29.86 64.78 -6.69
C ILE A 162 -28.79 63.81 -6.17
N GLN A 163 -27.98 64.21 -5.21
CA GLN A 163 -26.98 63.35 -4.59
C GLN A 163 -27.61 62.20 -3.79
N THR A 164 -28.67 62.45 -3.02
CA THR A 164 -29.43 61.42 -2.29
C THR A 164 -30.08 60.43 -3.25
N ILE A 165 -30.67 60.88 -4.37
CA ILE A 165 -31.24 60.00 -5.40
C ILE A 165 -30.12 59.17 -6.05
N GLY A 166 -28.96 59.77 -6.33
CA GLY A 166 -27.80 59.05 -6.84
C GLY A 166 -27.35 57.92 -5.90
N ILE A 167 -27.17 58.24 -4.62
CA ILE A 167 -26.81 57.29 -3.55
C ILE A 167 -27.85 56.16 -3.46
N LEU A 168 -29.14 56.49 -3.36
CA LEU A 168 -30.22 55.50 -3.28
C LEU A 168 -30.31 54.60 -4.53
N VAL A 169 -29.92 55.09 -5.71
CA VAL A 169 -29.88 54.30 -6.95
C VAL A 169 -28.66 53.38 -6.98
N SER A 170 -27.47 53.82 -6.52
CA SER A 170 -26.31 52.94 -6.36
C SER A 170 -26.56 51.89 -5.28
N GLU A 171 -27.03 52.28 -4.10
CA GLU A 171 -27.40 51.36 -3.00
C GLU A 171 -28.43 50.34 -3.45
N LYS A 172 -29.48 50.75 -4.18
CA LYS A 172 -30.46 49.82 -4.74
C LYS A 172 -29.84 48.84 -5.74
N SER A 173 -28.90 49.28 -6.58
CA SER A 173 -28.20 48.43 -7.55
C SER A 173 -27.26 47.43 -6.87
N GLU A 174 -26.53 47.87 -5.84
CA GLU A 174 -25.65 47.06 -5.01
C GLU A 174 -26.45 46.03 -4.19
N LEU A 175 -27.54 46.44 -3.54
CA LEU A 175 -28.46 45.54 -2.84
C LEU A 175 -29.14 44.55 -3.79
N GLN A 176 -29.51 44.96 -4.99
CA GLN A 176 -30.13 44.08 -5.99
C GLN A 176 -29.13 43.04 -6.53
N THR A 177 -27.87 43.42 -6.77
CA THR A 177 -26.82 42.48 -7.20
C THR A 177 -26.37 41.56 -6.06
N ALA A 178 -26.25 42.06 -4.84
CA ALA A 178 -26.01 41.25 -3.64
C ALA A 178 -27.16 40.25 -3.37
N LEU A 179 -28.42 40.65 -3.57
CA LEU A 179 -29.58 39.77 -3.47
C LEU A 179 -29.57 38.68 -4.55
N GLN A 180 -29.22 39.01 -5.79
CA GLN A 180 -29.08 38.01 -6.86
C GLN A 180 -27.94 37.02 -6.57
N TYR A 181 -26.79 37.51 -6.11
CA TYR A 181 -25.64 36.67 -5.76
C TYR A 181 -25.96 35.73 -4.59
N THR A 182 -26.57 36.24 -3.52
CA THR A 182 -26.98 35.41 -2.35
C THR A 182 -28.08 34.42 -2.71
N GLN A 183 -29.05 34.76 -3.56
CA GLN A 183 -30.03 33.80 -4.07
C GLN A 183 -29.40 32.71 -4.95
N GLN A 184 -28.40 33.05 -5.77
CA GLN A 184 -27.67 32.06 -6.57
C GLN A 184 -26.83 31.13 -5.69
N ALA A 185 -26.11 31.67 -4.70
CA ALA A 185 -25.36 30.89 -3.73
C ALA A 185 -26.28 29.95 -2.91
N ALA A 186 -27.46 30.43 -2.49
CA ALA A 186 -28.45 29.60 -1.81
C ALA A 186 -28.93 28.44 -2.69
N ARG A 187 -29.23 28.67 -3.98
CA ARG A 187 -29.61 27.62 -4.93
C ARG A 187 -28.49 26.60 -5.19
N GLN A 188 -27.24 27.05 -5.18
CA GLN A 188 -26.08 26.15 -5.26
C GLN A 188 -25.99 25.29 -3.99
N LYS A 189 -26.20 25.87 -2.80
CA LYS A 189 -26.19 25.11 -1.54
C LYS A 189 -27.38 24.15 -1.37
N THR A 190 -28.56 24.44 -1.92
CA THR A 190 -29.65 23.44 -1.96
C THR A 190 -29.31 22.28 -2.90
N ALA A 191 -28.74 22.56 -4.08
CA ALA A 191 -28.30 21.50 -4.99
C ALA A 191 -27.17 20.64 -4.40
N GLU A 192 -26.17 21.24 -3.76
CA GLU A 192 -25.12 20.51 -3.01
C GLU A 192 -25.72 19.63 -1.89
N ALA A 193 -26.73 20.12 -1.16
CA ALA A 193 -27.39 19.37 -0.10
C ALA A 193 -28.24 18.20 -0.64
N GLU A 194 -28.92 18.38 -1.77
CA GLU A 194 -29.64 17.31 -2.47
C GLU A 194 -28.66 16.22 -2.96
N ASP A 195 -27.53 16.62 -3.54
CA ASP A 195 -26.48 15.71 -4.00
C ASP A 195 -25.85 14.90 -2.83
N LEU A 196 -25.61 15.57 -1.70
CA LEU A 196 -25.14 14.92 -0.47
C LEU A 196 -26.20 13.98 0.14
N ASN A 197 -27.49 14.34 0.11
CA ASN A 197 -28.56 13.47 0.56
C ASN A 197 -28.72 12.22 -0.34
N ASN A 198 -28.61 12.40 -1.66
CA ASN A 198 -28.63 11.28 -2.61
C ASN A 198 -27.45 10.31 -2.35
N ARG A 199 -26.24 10.84 -2.16
CA ARG A 199 -25.06 10.03 -1.77
C ARG A 199 -25.27 9.32 -0.43
N LEU A 200 -25.83 10.00 0.57
CA LEU A 200 -26.15 9.40 1.87
C LEU A 200 -27.20 8.28 1.75
N GLN A 201 -28.19 8.42 0.88
CA GLN A 201 -29.18 7.38 0.62
C GLN A 201 -28.56 6.15 -0.06
N THR A 202 -27.69 6.34 -1.05
CA THR A 202 -26.93 5.24 -1.67
C THR A 202 -26.01 4.54 -0.65
N MET A 203 -25.35 5.29 0.24
CA MET A 203 -24.53 4.70 1.30
C MET A 203 -25.36 3.91 2.32
N LYS A 204 -26.55 4.40 2.70
CA LYS A 204 -27.50 3.65 3.56
C LYS A 204 -27.96 2.35 2.91
N GLN A 205 -28.23 2.36 1.60
CA GLN A 205 -28.56 1.14 0.85
C GLN A 205 -27.40 0.15 0.89
N ARG A 206 -26.18 0.59 0.55
CA ARG A 206 -24.95 -0.23 0.61
C ARG A 206 -24.67 -0.78 2.01
N VAL A 207 -24.92 -0.02 3.07
CA VAL A 207 -24.83 -0.52 4.46
C VAL A 207 -25.85 -1.64 4.70
N SER A 208 -27.11 -1.48 4.29
CA SER A 208 -28.15 -2.53 4.46
C SER A 208 -27.94 -3.78 3.59
N GLU A 209 -27.14 -3.68 2.54
CA GLU A 209 -26.65 -4.80 1.74
C GLU A 209 -25.48 -5.50 2.44
N LEU A 210 -24.52 -4.74 3.01
CA LEU A 210 -23.41 -5.27 3.81
C LEU A 210 -23.90 -5.94 5.11
N GLU A 211 -24.93 -5.41 5.76
CA GLU A 211 -25.58 -6.05 6.92
C GLU A 211 -26.23 -7.39 6.53
N ARG A 212 -26.82 -7.47 5.33
CA ARG A 212 -27.37 -8.72 4.79
C ARG A 212 -26.27 -9.73 4.47
N THR A 213 -25.20 -9.32 3.78
CA THR A 213 -24.11 -10.25 3.43
C THR A 213 -23.37 -10.72 4.68
N LEU A 214 -23.11 -9.83 5.66
CA LEU A 214 -22.57 -10.18 6.98
C LEU A 214 -23.47 -11.21 7.70
N SER A 215 -24.79 -11.02 7.67
CA SER A 215 -25.75 -11.98 8.23
C SER A 215 -25.67 -13.34 7.55
N THR A 216 -25.65 -13.38 6.20
CA THR A 216 -25.51 -14.65 5.46
C THR A 216 -24.17 -15.35 5.72
N VAL A 217 -23.06 -14.59 5.76
CA VAL A 217 -21.73 -15.13 6.11
C VAL A 217 -21.72 -15.65 7.55
N SER A 218 -22.36 -14.97 8.50
CA SER A 218 -22.49 -15.47 9.88
C SER A 218 -23.31 -16.76 9.97
N THR A 219 -24.35 -16.92 9.14
CA THR A 219 -25.11 -18.20 9.08
C THR A 219 -24.31 -19.32 8.42
N GLN A 220 -23.54 -19.03 7.37
CA GLN A 220 -22.66 -20.00 6.71
C GLN A 220 -21.51 -20.42 7.63
N GLN A 221 -20.86 -19.48 8.33
CA GLN A 221 -19.85 -19.76 9.36
C GLN A 221 -20.43 -20.71 10.43
N LYS A 222 -21.63 -20.44 10.94
CA LYS A 222 -22.32 -21.32 11.90
C LYS A 222 -22.73 -22.69 11.34
N GLN A 223 -22.75 -22.88 10.02
CA GLN A 223 -22.92 -24.18 9.37
C GLN A 223 -21.57 -24.91 9.27
N PHE A 224 -20.52 -24.23 8.79
CA PHE A 224 -19.16 -24.80 8.76
C PHE A 224 -18.63 -25.16 10.16
N GLU A 225 -18.92 -24.37 11.19
CA GLU A 225 -18.60 -24.69 12.59
C GLU A 225 -19.32 -25.94 13.12
N ARG A 226 -20.48 -26.30 12.56
CA ARG A 226 -21.19 -27.55 12.90
C ARG A 226 -20.58 -28.74 12.16
N GLN A 227 -20.39 -28.59 10.85
CA GLN A 227 -19.75 -29.60 10.01
C GLN A 227 -18.34 -29.94 10.51
N ASN A 228 -17.55 -28.95 10.91
CA ASN A 228 -16.22 -29.19 11.49
C ASN A 228 -16.34 -29.96 12.82
N LYS A 229 -17.30 -29.62 13.70
CA LYS A 229 -17.56 -30.37 14.94
C LYS A 229 -18.17 -31.76 14.72
N GLU A 230 -18.65 -32.06 13.52
CA GLU A 230 -19.09 -33.40 13.10
C GLU A 230 -17.88 -34.19 12.59
N LEU A 231 -17.07 -33.61 11.69
CA LEU A 231 -15.79 -34.17 11.23
C LEU A 231 -14.78 -34.42 12.37
N GLU A 232 -14.74 -33.58 13.40
CA GLU A 232 -13.90 -33.79 14.59
C GLU A 232 -14.34 -35.04 15.38
N LYS A 233 -15.66 -35.28 15.50
CA LYS A 233 -16.19 -36.50 16.14
C LYS A 233 -15.92 -37.72 15.27
N GLU A 234 -16.08 -37.63 13.96
CA GLU A 234 -15.77 -38.73 13.04
C GLU A 234 -14.29 -39.09 13.09
N ARG A 235 -13.39 -38.09 13.06
CA ARG A 235 -11.94 -38.25 13.28
C ARG A 235 -11.64 -38.97 14.60
N ASP A 236 -12.27 -38.56 15.69
CA ASP A 236 -11.96 -39.13 17.01
C ASP A 236 -12.61 -40.51 17.22
N ASN A 237 -13.78 -40.77 16.63
CA ASN A 237 -14.35 -42.12 16.52
C ASN A 237 -13.43 -43.04 15.70
N LEU A 238 -12.90 -42.58 14.56
CA LEU A 238 -11.96 -43.35 13.74
C LEU A 238 -10.63 -43.58 14.46
N ARG A 239 -10.15 -42.63 15.28
CA ARG A 239 -8.97 -42.83 16.15
C ARG A 239 -9.22 -43.91 17.20
N LEU A 240 -10.39 -43.92 17.84
CA LEU A 240 -10.78 -44.97 18.79
C LEU A 240 -10.88 -46.34 18.11
N GLU A 241 -11.42 -46.41 16.89
CA GLU A 241 -11.51 -47.64 16.10
C GLU A 241 -10.13 -48.14 15.66
N VAL A 242 -9.21 -47.25 15.25
CA VAL A 242 -7.81 -47.61 14.94
C VAL A 242 -7.09 -48.15 16.19
N LEU A 243 -7.29 -47.55 17.37
CA LEU A 243 -6.76 -48.09 18.63
C LEU A 243 -7.34 -49.47 18.96
N ARG A 244 -8.66 -49.66 18.78
CA ARG A 244 -9.33 -50.95 18.97
C ARG A 244 -8.78 -52.04 18.04
N LEU A 245 -8.60 -51.72 16.76
CA LEU A 245 -8.03 -52.63 15.76
C LEU A 245 -6.55 -52.92 16.02
N ASN A 246 -5.78 -51.94 16.51
CA ASN A 246 -4.38 -52.15 16.88
C ASN A 246 -4.24 -53.08 18.09
N ASN A 247 -5.08 -52.92 19.12
CA ASN A 247 -5.09 -53.82 20.27
C ASN A 247 -5.40 -55.28 19.84
N LEU A 248 -6.43 -55.48 18.99
CA LEU A 248 -6.73 -56.82 18.43
C LEU A 248 -5.59 -57.37 17.55
N SER A 249 -4.84 -56.50 16.88
CA SER A 249 -3.65 -56.88 16.11
C SER A 249 -2.51 -57.37 17.03
N GLU A 250 -2.24 -56.66 18.13
CA GLU A 250 -1.25 -57.10 19.13
C GLU A 250 -1.70 -58.37 19.88
N GLU A 251 -2.98 -58.50 20.25
CA GLU A 251 -3.53 -59.75 20.83
C GLU A 251 -3.34 -60.93 19.88
N SER A 252 -3.62 -60.76 18.58
CA SER A 252 -3.44 -61.77 17.54
C SER A 252 -1.96 -62.12 17.30
N LYS A 253 -1.06 -61.13 17.33
CA LYS A 253 0.40 -61.35 17.30
C LYS A 253 0.88 -62.11 18.53
N GLN A 254 0.38 -61.76 19.72
CA GLN A 254 0.75 -62.43 20.96
C GLN A 254 0.34 -63.91 20.91
N GLN A 255 -0.93 -64.20 20.57
CA GLN A 255 -1.42 -65.57 20.35
C GLN A 255 -0.58 -66.33 19.31
N SER A 256 -0.21 -65.66 18.21
CA SER A 256 0.66 -66.24 17.18
C SER A 256 2.08 -66.55 17.70
N SER A 257 2.60 -65.72 18.59
CA SER A 257 3.91 -65.94 19.22
C SER A 257 3.88 -67.07 20.27
N GLU A 258 2.83 -67.13 21.09
CA GLU A 258 2.59 -68.21 22.06
C GLU A 258 2.44 -69.57 21.37
N LEU A 259 1.67 -69.63 20.28
CA LEU A 259 1.55 -70.84 19.45
C LEU A 259 2.87 -71.21 18.76
N SER A 260 3.67 -70.22 18.32
CA SER A 260 5.01 -70.46 17.76
C SER A 260 5.99 -71.01 18.80
N GLU A 261 5.92 -70.53 20.04
CA GLU A 261 6.73 -71.02 21.15
C GLU A 261 6.31 -72.41 21.60
N GLN A 262 5.00 -72.69 21.71
CA GLN A 262 4.48 -74.04 21.95
C GLN A 262 4.94 -75.03 20.86
N LEU A 263 4.88 -74.65 19.58
CA LEU A 263 5.39 -75.48 18.48
C LEU A 263 6.91 -75.70 18.55
N LYS A 264 7.69 -74.69 18.95
CA LYS A 264 9.14 -74.84 19.19
C LYS A 264 9.42 -75.78 20.35
N GLN A 265 8.70 -75.64 21.46
CA GLN A 265 8.83 -76.52 22.64
C GLN A 265 8.50 -77.96 22.25
N ILE A 266 7.34 -78.22 21.64
CA ILE A 266 6.95 -79.55 21.15
C ILE A 266 7.98 -80.12 20.15
N THR A 267 8.62 -79.29 19.34
CA THR A 267 9.70 -79.71 18.43
C THR A 267 10.99 -80.07 19.16
N GLN A 268 11.38 -79.29 20.18
CA GLN A 268 12.52 -79.58 21.05
C GLN A 268 12.28 -80.83 21.89
N ASP A 269 11.08 -81.00 22.47
CA ASP A 269 10.65 -82.18 23.19
C ASP A 269 10.68 -83.40 22.28
N ASN A 270 10.18 -83.31 21.04
CA ASN A 270 10.30 -84.39 20.05
C ASN A 270 11.77 -84.71 19.71
N ALA A 271 12.66 -83.72 19.66
CA ALA A 271 14.09 -83.94 19.44
C ALA A 271 14.75 -84.61 20.65
N ALA A 272 14.42 -84.16 21.87
CA ALA A 272 14.89 -84.75 23.12
C ALA A 272 14.39 -86.19 23.29
N MET A 273 13.10 -86.45 23.07
CA MET A 273 12.50 -87.79 23.06
C MET A 273 13.12 -88.69 21.98
N ARG A 274 13.52 -88.15 20.80
CA ARG A 274 14.27 -88.92 19.79
C ARG A 274 15.70 -89.24 20.24
N LEU A 275 16.37 -88.31 20.91
CA LEU A 275 17.70 -88.55 21.49
C LEU A 275 17.61 -89.57 22.64
N GLU A 276 16.61 -89.46 23.51
CA GLU A 276 16.34 -90.44 24.57
C GLU A 276 15.94 -91.79 23.99
N VAL A 277 15.10 -91.88 22.96
CA VAL A 277 14.79 -93.15 22.27
C VAL A 277 16.05 -93.74 21.63
N ASN A 278 16.94 -92.93 21.05
CA ASN A 278 18.22 -93.41 20.52
C ASN A 278 19.19 -93.87 21.62
N ASP A 279 19.25 -93.17 22.76
CA ASP A 279 20.08 -93.55 23.89
C ASP A 279 19.48 -94.73 24.67
N LEU A 280 18.16 -94.89 24.67
CA LEU A 280 17.45 -96.08 25.14
C LEU A 280 17.66 -97.25 24.18
N HIS A 281 17.77 -97.05 22.86
CA HIS A 281 18.21 -98.09 21.93
C HIS A 281 19.66 -98.49 22.20
N LYS A 282 20.61 -97.55 22.32
CA LYS A 282 21.99 -97.87 22.70
C LYS A 282 22.07 -98.55 24.07
N ARG A 283 21.26 -98.11 25.04
CA ARG A 283 21.17 -98.74 26.37
C ARG A 283 20.48 -100.09 26.31
N LEU A 284 19.56 -100.34 25.38
CA LEU A 284 18.93 -101.64 25.15
C LEU A 284 19.92 -102.57 24.48
N GLU A 285 20.62 -102.15 23.43
CA GLU A 285 21.74 -102.89 22.83
C GLU A 285 22.83 -103.21 23.87
N MET A 286 23.23 -102.22 24.68
CA MET A 286 24.14 -102.43 25.81
C MET A 286 23.51 -103.29 26.91
N ALA A 287 22.21 -103.24 27.15
CA ALA A 287 21.52 -104.04 28.17
C ALA A 287 21.19 -105.44 27.68
N ASP A 288 21.14 -105.71 26.38
CA ASP A 288 21.03 -107.02 25.76
C ASP A 288 22.41 -107.67 25.68
N LEU A 289 23.47 -106.89 25.39
CA LEU A 289 24.86 -107.30 25.58
C LEU A 289 25.19 -107.55 27.07
N MET A 290 24.73 -106.66 27.97
CA MET A 290 24.86 -106.91 29.41
C MET A 290 23.95 -108.05 29.83
N LEU A 291 22.73 -108.23 29.34
CA LEU A 291 21.91 -109.41 29.66
C LEU A 291 22.49 -110.69 29.07
N GLN A 292 23.26 -110.67 27.97
CA GLN A 292 24.11 -111.81 27.59
C GLN A 292 25.19 -112.09 28.64
N GLN A 293 25.78 -111.05 29.24
CA GLN A 293 26.82 -111.14 30.29
C GLN A 293 26.27 -111.34 31.73
N TYR A 294 24.99 -111.04 31.96
CA TYR A 294 24.33 -111.01 33.28
C TYR A 294 23.25 -112.09 33.41
N SER A 295 22.69 -112.62 32.31
CA SER A 295 22.13 -113.98 32.31
C SER A 295 23.20 -115.04 32.57
N SER A 296 24.48 -114.66 32.46
CA SER A 296 25.62 -115.41 33.00
C SER A 296 26.16 -114.90 34.36
N GLN A 297 25.68 -113.77 34.92
CA GLN A 297 26.10 -113.16 36.20
C GLN A 297 25.03 -112.20 36.80
N SER A 298 24.19 -112.60 37.78
CA SER A 298 22.97 -111.82 38.16
C SER A 298 22.67 -111.59 39.67
N ASP A 299 23.67 -111.37 40.54
CA ASP A 299 23.45 -111.05 41.96
C ASP A 299 24.39 -109.93 42.50
N SER A 300 23.86 -108.77 42.93
CA SER A 300 24.63 -107.74 43.70
C SER A 300 23.74 -106.67 44.39
N PRO A 301 24.01 -106.20 45.63
CA PRO A 301 23.02 -105.47 46.45
C PRO A 301 23.11 -103.92 46.47
N GLY A 302 24.01 -103.27 45.71
CA GLY A 302 24.35 -101.84 45.88
C GLY A 302 23.27 -100.78 45.58
N PHE A 303 22.06 -101.18 45.19
CA PHE A 303 21.01 -100.30 44.66
C PHE A 303 20.29 -99.44 45.73
N ASN A 304 20.00 -100.03 46.90
CA ASN A 304 18.98 -99.49 47.81
C ASN A 304 19.37 -98.16 48.50
N GLN A 305 20.65 -97.96 48.80
CA GLN A 305 21.11 -96.83 49.63
C GLN A 305 20.88 -95.45 48.99
N LYS A 306 20.75 -95.38 47.66
CA LYS A 306 20.63 -94.10 46.92
C LYS A 306 19.23 -93.47 46.99
N VAL A 307 18.22 -94.24 47.40
CA VAL A 307 16.82 -93.78 47.47
C VAL A 307 16.57 -92.89 48.69
N GLU A 308 17.25 -93.17 49.80
CA GLU A 308 16.96 -92.57 51.11
C GLU A 308 17.27 -91.06 51.17
N MET A 309 18.41 -90.64 50.63
CA MET A 309 18.85 -89.22 50.64
C MET A 309 17.88 -88.27 49.92
N LEU A 310 17.13 -88.73 48.93
CA LEU A 310 16.21 -87.90 48.15
C LEU A 310 14.96 -87.49 48.93
N LEU A 311 14.65 -88.18 50.04
CA LEU A 311 13.47 -87.88 50.87
C LEU A 311 13.73 -86.69 51.82
N GLU A 312 14.96 -86.50 52.27
CA GLU A 312 15.33 -85.42 53.21
C GLU A 312 15.30 -84.03 52.56
N GLU A 313 15.78 -83.93 51.31
CA GLU A 313 15.83 -82.65 50.57
C GLU A 313 14.42 -82.08 50.34
N LYS A 314 13.46 -82.94 49.99
CA LYS A 314 12.04 -82.58 49.82
C LYS A 314 11.49 -81.83 51.05
N GLN A 315 11.73 -82.38 52.25
CA GLN A 315 11.18 -81.85 53.50
C GLN A 315 11.72 -80.44 53.81
N GLN A 316 12.97 -80.14 53.45
CA GLN A 316 13.54 -78.82 53.64
C GLN A 316 12.88 -77.75 52.76
N LEU A 317 12.55 -78.07 51.51
CA LEU A 317 11.89 -77.14 50.59
C LEU A 317 10.47 -76.79 51.03
N GLU A 318 9.71 -77.77 51.53
CA GLU A 318 8.35 -77.56 52.06
C GLU A 318 8.33 -76.57 53.23
N SER A 319 9.33 -76.59 54.11
CA SER A 319 9.45 -75.66 55.24
C SER A 319 9.63 -74.20 54.83
N ARG A 320 10.42 -73.94 53.77
CA ARG A 320 10.70 -72.58 53.27
C ARG A 320 9.48 -71.95 52.58
N ASN A 321 8.69 -72.77 51.89
CA ASN A 321 7.48 -72.31 51.21
C ASN A 321 6.46 -71.74 52.21
N HIS A 322 6.28 -72.41 53.35
CA HIS A 322 5.35 -71.98 54.40
C HIS A 322 5.68 -70.58 54.96
N GLN A 323 6.96 -70.28 55.20
CA GLN A 323 7.42 -68.99 55.72
C GLN A 323 7.11 -67.81 54.77
N LEU A 324 7.21 -68.03 53.45
CA LEU A 324 6.89 -67.01 52.45
C LEU A 324 5.38 -66.70 52.40
N LEU A 325 4.53 -67.72 52.56
CA LEU A 325 3.08 -67.55 52.60
C LEU A 325 2.62 -66.70 53.82
N GLU A 326 3.27 -66.87 54.97
CA GLU A 326 2.97 -66.09 56.19
C GLU A 326 3.35 -64.61 56.01
N SER A 327 4.53 -64.32 55.44
CA SER A 327 4.96 -62.94 55.12
C SER A 327 3.98 -62.23 54.16
N ILE A 328 3.51 -62.94 53.13
CA ILE A 328 2.51 -62.43 52.18
C ILE A 328 1.15 -62.17 52.84
N ALA A 329 0.78 -62.93 53.88
CA ALA A 329 -0.44 -62.68 54.65
C ALA A 329 -0.32 -61.41 55.50
N GLN A 330 0.82 -61.20 56.18
CA GLN A 330 1.06 -60.02 57.02
C GLN A 330 0.95 -58.71 56.21
N LEU A 331 1.66 -58.60 55.09
CA LEU A 331 1.66 -57.41 54.23
C LEU A 331 0.26 -57.01 53.70
N LYS A 332 -0.62 -57.99 53.48
CA LYS A 332 -2.02 -57.70 53.09
C LYS A 332 -2.77 -56.98 54.21
N THR A 333 -2.62 -57.44 55.46
CA THR A 333 -3.29 -56.81 56.62
C THR A 333 -2.79 -55.40 56.91
N GLU A 334 -1.53 -55.09 56.60
CA GLU A 334 -0.99 -53.73 56.76
C GLU A 334 -1.58 -52.77 55.72
N ARG A 335 -1.60 -53.16 54.45
CA ARG A 335 -2.28 -52.41 53.37
C ARG A 335 -3.73 -52.09 53.74
N ASP A 336 -4.46 -53.06 54.25
CA ASP A 336 -5.89 -52.90 54.53
C ASP A 336 -6.14 -51.89 55.66
N ARG A 337 -5.32 -51.90 56.72
CA ARG A 337 -5.33 -50.86 57.78
C ARG A 337 -5.00 -49.45 57.28
N TYR A 338 -4.15 -49.32 56.25
CA TYR A 338 -3.87 -48.01 55.63
C TYR A 338 -5.08 -47.49 54.85
N VAL A 339 -5.83 -48.36 54.18
CA VAL A 339 -7.07 -47.99 53.48
C VAL A 339 -8.15 -47.53 54.46
N GLU A 340 -8.31 -48.22 55.60
CA GLU A 340 -9.24 -47.84 56.66
C GLU A 340 -8.95 -46.43 57.19
N ARG A 341 -7.70 -46.13 57.55
CA ARG A 341 -7.29 -44.82 58.08
C ARG A 341 -7.62 -43.65 57.13
N ILE A 342 -7.38 -43.82 55.83
CA ILE A 342 -7.68 -42.78 54.82
C ILE A 342 -9.20 -42.51 54.74
N GLN A 343 -10.04 -43.53 54.95
CA GLN A 343 -11.49 -43.36 55.02
C GLN A 343 -11.94 -42.65 56.31
N GLU A 344 -11.29 -42.91 57.44
CA GLU A 344 -11.54 -42.21 58.71
C GLU A 344 -11.18 -40.72 58.61
N GLU A 345 -9.98 -40.41 58.11
CA GLU A 345 -9.55 -39.02 57.85
C GLU A 345 -10.52 -38.29 56.91
N GLY A 346 -10.97 -38.96 55.84
CA GLY A 346 -11.97 -38.43 54.91
C GLY A 346 -13.32 -38.09 55.56
N ARG A 347 -13.77 -38.86 56.57
CA ARG A 347 -14.98 -38.55 57.35
C ARG A 347 -14.79 -37.31 58.21
N VAL A 348 -13.66 -37.21 58.93
CA VAL A 348 -13.37 -36.06 59.81
C VAL A 348 -13.35 -34.74 59.04
N TRP A 349 -12.82 -34.72 57.82
CA TRP A 349 -12.84 -33.52 56.97
C TRP A 349 -14.25 -33.15 56.47
N LYS A 350 -15.10 -34.14 56.17
CA LYS A 350 -16.50 -33.92 55.80
C LYS A 350 -17.28 -33.29 56.96
N ASP A 351 -17.22 -33.90 58.14
CA ASP A 351 -17.95 -33.45 59.32
C ASP A 351 -17.53 -32.01 59.73
N LYS A 352 -16.23 -31.69 59.63
CA LYS A 352 -15.71 -30.33 59.87
C LYS A 352 -16.21 -29.30 58.85
N THR A 353 -16.42 -29.71 57.60
CA THR A 353 -17.00 -28.84 56.56
C THR A 353 -18.48 -28.55 56.84
N GLU A 354 -19.24 -29.57 57.27
CA GLU A 354 -20.66 -29.43 57.63
C GLU A 354 -20.85 -28.55 58.88
N GLN A 355 -19.96 -28.63 59.87
CA GLN A 355 -19.96 -27.74 61.04
C GLN A 355 -19.74 -26.26 60.67
N LEU A 356 -18.83 -25.97 59.74
CA LEU A 356 -18.59 -24.59 59.29
C LEU A 356 -19.79 -24.02 58.50
N LEU A 357 -20.44 -24.84 57.67
CA LEU A 357 -21.66 -24.45 56.97
C LEU A 357 -22.81 -24.12 57.95
N ALA A 358 -22.97 -24.91 59.02
CA ALA A 358 -23.96 -24.65 60.06
C ALA A 358 -23.71 -23.32 60.80
N GLN A 359 -22.44 -23.00 61.12
CA GLN A 359 -22.08 -21.72 61.75
C GLN A 359 -22.41 -20.52 60.85
N VAL A 360 -22.13 -20.60 59.54
CA VAL A 360 -22.47 -19.54 58.58
C VAL A 360 -23.99 -19.33 58.48
N SER A 361 -24.78 -20.41 58.56
CA SER A 361 -26.25 -20.32 58.56
C SER A 361 -26.78 -19.57 59.79
N LEU A 362 -26.28 -19.88 60.98
CA LEU A 362 -26.72 -19.22 62.22
C LEU A 362 -26.43 -17.71 62.21
N VAL A 363 -25.23 -17.31 61.77
CA VAL A 363 -24.86 -15.89 61.65
C VAL A 363 -25.72 -15.15 60.62
N ALA A 364 -26.14 -15.82 59.54
CA ALA A 364 -27.07 -15.24 58.57
C ALA A 364 -28.46 -14.98 59.18
N GLU A 365 -28.99 -15.93 59.95
CA GLU A 365 -30.27 -15.74 60.66
C GLU A 365 -30.20 -14.64 61.73
N GLU A 366 -29.08 -14.52 62.46
CA GLU A 366 -28.86 -13.46 63.45
C GLU A 366 -28.81 -12.07 62.79
N ARG A 367 -28.15 -11.94 61.64
CA ARG A 367 -28.18 -10.72 60.82
C ARG A 367 -29.62 -10.32 60.47
N ASP A 368 -30.43 -11.27 60.04
CA ASP A 368 -31.79 -10.99 59.55
C ASP A 368 -32.75 -10.64 60.70
N ARG A 369 -32.57 -11.25 61.88
CA ARG A 369 -33.24 -10.82 63.13
C ARG A 369 -32.90 -9.38 63.50
N ASN A 370 -31.62 -8.99 63.38
CA ASN A 370 -31.17 -7.63 63.68
C ASN A 370 -31.74 -6.60 62.69
N ILE A 371 -31.81 -6.92 61.38
CA ILE A 371 -32.42 -6.06 60.36
C ILE A 371 -33.89 -5.76 60.70
N ASN A 372 -34.67 -6.79 61.03
CA ASN A 372 -36.08 -6.62 61.41
C ASN A 372 -36.23 -5.72 62.65
N ARG A 373 -35.35 -5.89 63.65
CA ARG A 373 -35.41 -5.10 64.89
C ARG A 373 -35.09 -3.61 64.68
N VAL A 374 -34.26 -3.26 63.69
CA VAL A 374 -34.02 -1.85 63.32
C VAL A 374 -35.29 -1.23 62.74
N GLN A 375 -35.97 -1.92 61.83
CA GLN A 375 -37.19 -1.43 61.17
C GLN A 375 -38.34 -1.16 62.17
N GLU A 376 -38.50 -2.01 63.18
CA GLU A 376 -39.45 -1.78 64.29
C GLU A 376 -39.18 -0.47 65.05
N LEU A 377 -37.91 -0.18 65.32
CA LEU A 377 -37.51 1.02 66.06
C LEU A 377 -37.72 2.28 65.23
N GLU A 378 -37.37 2.25 63.94
CA GLU A 378 -37.60 3.36 63.00
C GLU A 378 -39.08 3.75 62.92
N ALA A 379 -39.99 2.76 62.87
CA ALA A 379 -41.44 3.01 62.89
C ALA A 379 -41.89 3.73 64.17
N SER A 380 -41.45 3.26 65.34
CA SER A 380 -41.83 3.85 66.64
C SER A 380 -41.40 5.33 66.81
N ILE A 381 -40.30 5.72 66.18
CA ILE A 381 -39.79 7.10 66.21
C ILE A 381 -40.68 8.05 65.39
N VAL A 382 -41.37 7.55 64.36
CA VAL A 382 -42.31 8.35 63.55
C VAL A 382 -43.59 8.64 64.32
N GLU A 383 -44.13 7.64 65.04
CA GLU A 383 -45.37 7.78 65.82
C GLU A 383 -45.23 8.84 66.94
N LEU A 384 -44.13 8.79 67.70
CA LEU A 384 -43.85 9.72 68.79
C LEU A 384 -43.74 11.19 68.32
N LYS A 385 -43.19 11.43 67.12
CA LYS A 385 -43.10 12.78 66.53
C LYS A 385 -44.47 13.38 66.22
N ASN A 386 -45.43 12.56 65.80
CA ASN A 386 -46.79 13.02 65.47
C ASN A 386 -47.58 13.39 66.74
N ALA A 387 -47.41 12.66 67.84
CA ALA A 387 -48.10 12.93 69.11
C ALA A 387 -47.69 14.29 69.71
N ALA A 388 -46.41 14.66 69.63
CA ALA A 388 -45.89 15.91 70.17
C ALA A 388 -46.47 17.17 69.50
N ALA A 389 -46.93 17.07 68.24
CA ALA A 389 -47.49 18.21 67.49
C ALA A 389 -48.88 18.65 67.99
N LEU A 390 -49.64 17.76 68.63
CA LEU A 390 -51.01 18.04 69.08
C LEU A 390 -51.05 18.85 70.38
N LEU A 391 -50.17 18.55 71.33
CA LEU A 391 -50.14 19.16 72.67
C LEU A 391 -49.76 20.65 72.68
N SER A 392 -49.21 21.17 71.57
CA SER A 392 -48.85 22.59 71.43
C SER A 392 -50.06 23.50 71.16
N VAL A 393 -51.16 22.96 70.64
CA VAL A 393 -52.36 23.74 70.25
C VAL A 393 -53.26 24.04 71.46
N GLU A 394 -53.16 23.25 72.52
CA GLU A 394 -54.12 23.24 73.64
C GLU A 394 -53.76 24.23 74.77
N LYS A 395 -52.69 25.04 74.61
CA LYS A 395 -52.15 25.92 75.67
C LYS A 395 -52.41 27.42 75.54
N GLU A 396 -52.98 27.90 74.44
CA GLU A 396 -53.10 29.35 74.17
C GLU A 396 -54.42 29.98 74.67
N ALA A 397 -55.24 29.27 75.46
CA ALA A 397 -56.68 29.55 75.58
C ALA A 397 -57.16 30.22 76.89
N GLN A 398 -56.36 30.35 77.95
CA GLN A 398 -56.90 30.71 79.28
C GLN A 398 -55.92 31.40 80.26
N GLU A 399 -56.06 32.71 80.46
CA GLU A 399 -55.73 33.44 81.71
C GLU A 399 -56.24 34.91 81.67
N ASN A 400 -57.01 35.36 82.66
CA ASN A 400 -57.33 36.78 83.02
C ASN A 400 -58.49 36.88 84.07
N ALA A 401 -58.25 37.45 85.27
CA ALA A 401 -59.25 38.16 86.13
C ALA A 401 -58.66 38.57 87.52
N GLU A 402 -59.17 39.65 88.13
CA GLU A 402 -58.68 40.27 89.40
C GLU A 402 -59.77 40.28 90.56
N PRO A 403 -60.00 41.33 91.41
CA PRO A 403 -59.36 41.50 92.75
C PRO A 403 -60.26 41.89 93.98
N GLN A 404 -59.72 41.72 95.21
CA GLN A 404 -59.92 42.55 96.45
C GLN A 404 -61.39 42.81 96.97
N PRO A 405 -61.74 43.79 97.87
CA PRO A 405 -61.05 44.49 99.02
C PRO A 405 -61.89 44.54 100.35
N SER A 406 -61.39 45.16 101.43
CA SER A 406 -62.05 46.28 102.21
C SER A 406 -61.40 46.61 103.61
N GLY A 407 -61.51 47.88 104.05
CA GLY A 407 -60.88 48.50 105.27
C GLY A 407 -61.76 48.55 106.55
N PRO A 408 -61.63 49.53 107.50
CA PRO A 408 -61.74 50.99 107.19
C PRO A 408 -61.18 52.09 108.18
N SER A 409 -61.21 53.37 107.71
CA SER A 409 -61.73 54.60 108.38
C SER A 409 -60.82 55.45 109.33
N GLU A 410 -60.62 56.77 109.13
CA GLU A 410 -60.84 57.65 107.94
C GLU A 410 -60.14 59.05 107.98
N ALA A 411 -59.34 59.42 109.01
CA ALA A 411 -58.76 60.78 109.12
C ALA A 411 -57.30 60.84 109.64
N GLU A 412 -57.06 60.61 110.94
CA GLU A 412 -55.71 60.22 111.39
C GLU A 412 -55.35 58.88 110.78
N VAL A 413 -56.33 57.97 110.74
CA VAL A 413 -56.27 56.76 109.94
C VAL A 413 -56.16 57.07 108.44
N ALA A 414 -56.66 58.17 107.86
CA ALA A 414 -56.37 58.50 106.46
C ALA A 414 -54.90 58.93 106.21
N LEU A 415 -54.21 59.49 107.21
CA LEU A 415 -52.79 59.85 107.10
C LEU A 415 -51.87 58.68 107.47
N GLN A 416 -52.30 57.82 108.40
CA GLN A 416 -51.71 56.51 108.67
C GLN A 416 -51.95 55.54 107.49
N GLU A 417 -53.13 55.59 106.85
CA GLU A 417 -53.51 54.87 105.64
C GLU A 417 -52.65 55.39 104.50
N ALA A 418 -52.55 56.71 104.25
CA ALA A 418 -51.68 57.26 103.21
C ALA A 418 -50.19 56.94 103.42
N LEU A 419 -49.69 56.94 104.66
CA LEU A 419 -48.33 56.47 104.95
C LEU A 419 -48.20 54.95 104.79
N SER A 420 -49.23 54.17 105.14
CA SER A 420 -49.25 52.72 104.94
C SER A 420 -49.51 52.32 103.49
N SER A 421 -50.17 53.16 102.69
CA SER A 421 -50.45 52.95 101.26
C SER A 421 -49.21 53.35 100.49
N LEU A 422 -48.57 54.49 100.79
CA LEU A 422 -47.24 54.81 100.24
C LEU A 422 -46.19 53.76 100.64
N GLN A 423 -46.29 53.16 101.83
CA GLN A 423 -45.42 52.05 102.23
C GLN A 423 -45.82 50.73 101.54
N GLN A 424 -47.11 50.41 101.36
CA GLN A 424 -47.58 49.24 100.61
C GLN A 424 -47.30 49.37 99.11
N GLU A 425 -47.43 50.56 98.52
CA GLU A 425 -47.11 50.92 97.14
C GLU A 425 -45.59 50.82 96.95
N LYS A 426 -44.79 51.37 97.85
CA LYS A 426 -43.33 51.18 97.86
C LYS A 426 -42.95 49.71 97.98
N ASP A 427 -43.57 48.96 98.88
CA ASP A 427 -43.25 47.54 99.09
C ASP A 427 -43.77 46.66 97.93
N ALA A 428 -44.89 47.04 97.29
CA ALA A 428 -45.42 46.41 96.08
C ALA A 428 -44.58 46.74 94.85
N ILE A 429 -44.13 47.98 94.67
CA ILE A 429 -43.16 48.38 93.63
C ILE A 429 -41.82 47.68 93.88
N THR A 430 -41.40 47.52 95.14
CA THR A 430 -40.21 46.76 95.50
C THR A 430 -40.39 45.27 95.20
N ALA A 431 -41.57 44.70 95.44
CA ALA A 431 -41.89 43.32 95.09
C ALA A 431 -41.99 43.10 93.57
N GLN A 432 -42.58 44.04 92.83
CA GLN A 432 -42.62 44.05 91.37
C GLN A 432 -41.21 44.19 90.77
N TYR A 433 -40.35 45.05 91.34
CA TYR A 433 -38.96 45.17 90.94
C TYR A 433 -38.16 43.90 91.25
N GLN A 434 -38.38 43.27 92.41
CA GLN A 434 -37.79 41.97 92.73
C GLN A 434 -38.31 40.82 91.86
N ALA A 435 -39.58 40.87 91.41
CA ALA A 435 -40.11 39.96 90.41
C ALA A 435 -39.42 40.17 89.06
N GLN A 436 -39.42 41.41 88.55
CA GLN A 436 -38.73 41.78 87.30
C GLN A 436 -37.24 41.42 87.32
N LEU A 437 -36.54 41.53 88.45
CA LEU A 437 -35.16 41.06 88.58
C LEU A 437 -35.06 39.54 88.48
N ARG A 438 -35.96 38.77 89.13
CA ARG A 438 -35.99 37.29 89.00
C ARG A 438 -36.36 36.86 87.58
N ASP A 439 -37.25 37.58 86.92
CA ASP A 439 -37.67 37.31 85.55
C ASP A 439 -36.51 37.63 84.58
N ASN A 440 -35.79 38.74 84.81
CA ASN A 440 -34.60 39.09 84.05
C ASN A 440 -33.43 38.11 84.29
N GLU A 441 -33.24 37.61 85.51
CA GLU A 441 -32.31 36.52 85.81
C GLU A 441 -32.71 35.21 85.10
N GLN A 442 -33.99 34.85 85.09
CA GLN A 442 -34.49 33.66 84.38
C GLN A 442 -34.29 33.79 82.87
N LEU A 443 -34.64 34.94 82.28
CA LEU A 443 -34.39 35.24 80.87
C LEU A 443 -32.88 35.19 80.55
N SER A 444 -32.02 35.73 81.43
CA SER A 444 -30.57 35.68 81.25
C SER A 444 -30.02 34.25 81.26
N ARG A 445 -30.56 33.38 82.13
CA ARG A 445 -30.21 31.94 82.16
C ARG A 445 -30.69 31.23 80.89
N LEU A 446 -31.93 31.48 80.45
CA LEU A 446 -32.47 30.93 79.21
C LEU A 446 -31.65 31.40 77.98
N CYS A 447 -31.20 32.65 77.93
CA CYS A 447 -30.29 33.12 76.89
C CYS A 447 -28.96 32.34 76.90
N ALA A 448 -28.32 32.16 78.06
CA ALA A 448 -27.09 31.39 78.17
C ALA A 448 -27.28 29.89 77.82
N GLU A 449 -28.44 29.30 78.14
CA GLU A 449 -28.81 27.94 77.73
C GLU A 449 -29.01 27.83 76.20
N GLN A 450 -29.56 28.86 75.55
CA GLN A 450 -29.67 28.89 74.09
C GLN A 450 -28.33 29.17 73.41
N GLU A 451 -27.48 30.05 73.94
CA GLU A 451 -26.13 30.32 73.44
C GLU A 451 -25.24 29.07 73.53
N THR A 452 -25.27 28.35 74.66
CA THR A 452 -24.52 27.10 74.80
C THR A 452 -25.02 26.02 73.85
N ARG A 453 -26.35 25.87 73.70
CA ARG A 453 -26.97 24.95 72.74
C ARG A 453 -26.69 25.30 71.28
N LEU A 454 -26.64 26.59 70.93
CA LEU A 454 -26.24 27.05 69.59
C LEU A 454 -24.79 26.68 69.32
N GLY A 455 -23.87 26.97 70.25
CA GLY A 455 -22.46 26.57 70.12
C GLY A 455 -22.23 25.06 70.08
N GLU A 456 -23.12 24.24 70.66
CA GLU A 456 -23.11 22.77 70.49
C GLU A 456 -23.56 22.35 69.09
N LEU A 457 -24.64 22.95 68.57
CA LEU A 457 -25.12 22.70 67.20
C LEU A 457 -24.12 23.18 66.15
N GLU A 458 -23.46 24.32 66.36
CA GLU A 458 -22.39 24.84 65.49
C GLU A 458 -21.22 23.85 65.41
N ARG A 459 -20.70 23.37 66.54
CA ARG A 459 -19.65 22.33 66.56
C ARG A 459 -20.09 21.01 65.94
N GLN A 460 -21.37 20.65 66.06
CA GLN A 460 -21.90 19.45 65.42
C GLN A 460 -21.95 19.60 63.89
N VAL A 461 -22.30 20.79 63.38
CA VAL A 461 -22.25 21.12 61.95
C VAL A 461 -20.81 21.21 61.44
N GLU A 462 -19.88 21.74 62.23
CA GLU A 462 -18.45 21.74 61.91
C GLU A 462 -17.90 20.30 61.78
N SER A 463 -18.18 19.41 62.76
CA SER A 463 -17.79 17.99 62.69
C SER A 463 -18.36 17.31 61.45
N GLN A 464 -19.67 17.48 61.19
CA GLN A 464 -20.32 16.91 60.02
C GLN A 464 -19.77 17.45 58.69
N SER A 465 -19.38 18.72 58.63
CA SER A 465 -18.73 19.30 57.45
C SER A 465 -17.33 18.73 57.20
N GLN A 466 -16.56 18.47 58.27
CA GLN A 466 -15.24 17.84 58.20
C GLN A 466 -15.36 16.36 57.80
N GLU A 467 -16.31 15.63 58.39
CA GLU A 467 -16.62 14.25 58.02
C GLU A 467 -17.05 14.12 56.55
N GLU A 468 -17.84 15.08 56.03
CA GLU A 468 -18.20 15.15 54.61
C GLU A 468 -17.04 15.56 53.69
N GLU A 469 -16.12 16.42 54.13
CA GLU A 469 -14.90 16.71 53.37
C GLU A 469 -13.96 15.50 53.27
N ASP A 470 -13.70 14.81 54.39
CA ASP A 470 -12.88 13.61 54.39
C ASP A 470 -13.54 12.45 53.63
N ARG A 471 -14.88 12.36 53.68
CA ARG A 471 -15.66 11.46 52.81
C ARG A 471 -15.48 11.78 51.32
N ARG A 472 -15.43 13.05 50.93
CA ARG A 472 -15.13 13.45 49.54
C ARG A 472 -13.70 13.11 49.16
N ARG A 473 -12.71 13.43 50.00
CA ARG A 473 -11.29 13.09 49.78
C ARG A 473 -11.12 11.58 49.55
N MET A 474 -11.69 10.74 50.42
CA MET A 474 -11.67 9.28 50.24
C MET A 474 -12.36 8.81 48.95
N LEU A 475 -13.43 9.48 48.50
CA LEU A 475 -14.10 9.16 47.23
C LEU A 475 -13.32 9.64 46.00
N GLU A 476 -12.55 10.71 46.11
CA GLU A 476 -11.62 11.22 45.08
C GLU A 476 -10.40 10.30 44.96
N ASP A 477 -9.78 9.90 46.08
CA ASP A 477 -8.69 8.93 46.13
C ASP A 477 -9.13 7.58 45.55
N VAL A 478 -10.28 7.03 45.97
CA VAL A 478 -10.81 5.78 45.41
C VAL A 478 -11.14 5.89 43.92
N GLN A 479 -11.53 7.07 43.41
CA GLN A 479 -11.68 7.29 41.96
C GLN A 479 -10.35 7.37 41.23
N SER A 480 -9.33 8.01 41.83
CA SER A 480 -7.96 8.08 41.32
C SER A 480 -7.30 6.70 41.24
N ASP A 481 -7.42 5.90 42.31
CA ASP A 481 -6.96 4.52 42.37
C ASP A 481 -7.72 3.65 41.37
N LYS A 482 -9.06 3.78 41.28
CA LYS A 482 -9.85 3.07 40.27
C LYS A 482 -9.41 3.41 38.85
N ALA A 483 -9.10 4.67 38.55
CA ALA A 483 -8.59 5.08 37.25
C ALA A 483 -7.18 4.52 36.98
N THR A 484 -6.31 4.53 37.98
CA THR A 484 -4.93 4.02 37.90
C THR A 484 -4.90 2.50 37.73
N ILE A 485 -5.68 1.77 38.53
CA ILE A 485 -5.90 0.31 38.41
C ILE A 485 -6.52 -0.01 37.05
N SER A 486 -7.50 0.77 36.56
CA SER A 486 -8.10 0.55 35.23
C SER A 486 -7.06 0.69 34.10
N ARG A 487 -6.16 1.68 34.18
CA ARG A 487 -5.04 1.85 33.23
C ARG A 487 -4.04 0.70 33.32
N ALA A 488 -3.70 0.25 34.54
CA ALA A 488 -2.81 -0.88 34.74
C ALA A 488 -3.44 -2.21 34.24
N LEU A 489 -4.76 -2.39 34.39
CA LEU A 489 -5.48 -3.55 33.89
C LEU A 489 -5.60 -3.56 32.36
N THR A 490 -5.83 -2.42 31.70
CA THR A 490 -5.81 -2.36 30.23
C THR A 490 -4.40 -2.59 29.68
N GLN A 491 -3.36 -2.03 30.32
CA GLN A 491 -1.96 -2.34 29.96
C GLN A 491 -1.63 -3.83 30.10
N ASN A 492 -1.98 -4.45 31.24
CA ASN A 492 -1.79 -5.89 31.45
C ASN A 492 -2.61 -6.74 30.47
N ARG A 493 -3.76 -6.26 30.01
CA ARG A 493 -4.55 -6.90 28.95
C ARG A 493 -3.81 -6.82 27.62
N THR A 494 -3.39 -5.64 27.18
CA THR A 494 -2.63 -5.48 25.92
C THR A 494 -1.31 -6.26 25.92
N LEU A 495 -0.63 -6.40 27.07
CA LEU A 495 0.57 -7.23 27.18
C LEU A 495 0.26 -8.74 27.07
N LYS A 496 -0.89 -9.20 27.57
CA LYS A 496 -1.36 -10.59 27.37
C LYS A 496 -1.79 -10.83 25.93
N ASP A 497 -2.47 -9.87 25.31
CA ASP A 497 -2.90 -9.95 23.92
C ASP A 497 -1.66 -10.00 23.00
N GLN A 498 -0.66 -9.14 23.21
CA GLN A 498 0.64 -9.18 22.52
C GLN A 498 1.42 -10.49 22.76
N LEU A 499 1.41 -11.03 23.98
CA LEU A 499 2.05 -12.31 24.28
C LEU A 499 1.33 -13.46 23.56
N ALA A 500 0.01 -13.43 23.46
CA ALA A 500 -0.78 -14.40 22.70
C ALA A 500 -0.55 -14.25 21.18
N GLU A 501 -0.43 -13.04 20.66
CA GLU A 501 -0.03 -12.79 19.26
C GLU A 501 1.36 -13.36 18.96
N LEU A 502 2.34 -13.13 19.84
CA LEU A 502 3.68 -13.71 19.71
C LEU A 502 3.66 -15.24 19.79
N GLN A 503 2.92 -15.84 20.74
CA GLN A 503 2.77 -17.30 20.85
C GLN A 503 2.11 -17.89 19.60
N ASN A 504 1.04 -17.27 19.10
CA ASN A 504 0.40 -17.67 17.85
C ASN A 504 1.35 -17.52 16.64
N GLY A 505 2.17 -16.47 16.61
CA GLY A 505 3.22 -16.28 15.61
C GLY A 505 4.29 -17.37 15.66
N PHE A 506 4.78 -17.72 16.85
CA PHE A 506 5.72 -18.83 17.02
C PHE A 506 5.12 -20.18 16.61
N VAL A 507 3.86 -20.47 16.95
CA VAL A 507 3.19 -21.72 16.53
C VAL A 507 3.02 -21.75 15.01
N LYS A 508 2.58 -20.65 14.38
CA LYS A 508 2.49 -20.55 12.91
C LYS A 508 3.85 -20.76 12.25
N LEU A 509 4.87 -20.01 12.65
CA LEU A 509 6.23 -20.17 12.11
C LEU A 509 6.80 -21.57 12.36
N THR A 510 6.46 -22.24 13.46
CA THR A 510 6.90 -23.62 13.72
C THR A 510 6.21 -24.61 12.79
N ASN A 511 4.90 -24.45 12.56
CA ASN A 511 4.14 -25.26 11.62
C ASN A 511 4.61 -25.02 10.17
N GLU A 512 4.76 -23.77 9.76
CA GLU A 512 5.27 -23.38 8.44
C GLU A 512 6.69 -23.95 8.20
N ASN A 513 7.59 -23.87 9.19
CA ASN A 513 8.91 -24.51 9.09
C ASN A 513 8.83 -26.03 9.02
N MET A 514 7.89 -26.67 9.73
CA MET A 514 7.67 -28.12 9.65
C MET A 514 7.16 -28.52 8.26
N GLU A 515 6.13 -27.84 7.75
CA GLU A 515 5.56 -28.06 6.42
C GLU A 515 6.59 -27.84 5.30
N LEU A 516 7.37 -26.74 5.36
CA LEU A 516 8.47 -26.49 4.43
C LEU A 516 9.56 -27.56 4.55
N THR A 517 9.90 -28.01 5.75
CA THR A 517 10.88 -29.09 5.95
C THR A 517 10.38 -30.41 5.38
N THR A 518 9.10 -30.75 5.58
CA THR A 518 8.47 -31.95 5.01
C THR A 518 8.41 -31.88 3.49
N ALA A 519 8.03 -30.74 2.91
CA ALA A 519 8.02 -30.51 1.47
C ALA A 519 9.42 -30.63 0.85
N ILE A 520 10.44 -30.05 1.49
CA ILE A 520 11.85 -30.20 1.08
C ILE A 520 12.29 -31.66 1.15
N GLN A 521 11.86 -32.43 2.16
CA GLN A 521 12.18 -33.87 2.25
C GLN A 521 11.48 -34.68 1.15
N SER A 522 10.21 -34.40 0.82
CA SER A 522 9.53 -35.07 -0.30
C SER A 522 10.14 -34.72 -1.65
N GLU A 523 10.48 -33.45 -1.90
CA GLU A 523 11.20 -33.03 -3.11
C GLU A 523 12.59 -33.67 -3.21
N GLN A 524 13.30 -33.83 -2.10
CA GLN A 524 14.55 -34.60 -2.07
C GLN A 524 14.35 -36.09 -2.35
N HIS A 525 13.20 -36.68 -1.99
CA HIS A 525 12.86 -38.06 -2.34
C HIS A 525 12.57 -38.19 -3.84
N VAL A 526 11.69 -37.34 -4.37
CA VAL A 526 11.38 -37.29 -5.82
C VAL A 526 12.64 -37.05 -6.64
N LYS A 527 13.54 -36.16 -6.21
CA LYS A 527 14.84 -35.93 -6.86
C LYS A 527 15.73 -37.19 -6.87
N LYS A 528 15.72 -37.99 -5.80
CA LYS A 528 16.45 -39.28 -5.75
C LYS A 528 15.82 -40.32 -6.68
N GLU A 529 14.49 -40.41 -6.74
CA GLU A 529 13.80 -41.31 -7.67
C GLU A 529 14.02 -40.93 -9.13
N LEU A 530 13.98 -39.63 -9.46
CA LEU A 530 14.28 -39.12 -10.80
C LEU A 530 15.75 -39.38 -11.18
N ALA A 531 16.69 -39.19 -10.25
CA ALA A 531 18.09 -39.56 -10.47
C ALA A 531 18.27 -41.07 -10.71
N ARG A 532 17.54 -41.92 -9.95
CA ARG A 532 17.53 -43.38 -10.12
C ARG A 532 16.98 -43.78 -11.51
N ARG A 533 15.83 -43.21 -11.91
CA ARG A 533 15.23 -43.44 -13.25
C ARG A 533 16.11 -42.93 -14.39
N MET A 534 16.82 -41.81 -14.20
CA MET A 534 17.80 -41.32 -15.16
C MET A 534 19.00 -42.27 -15.30
N GLY A 535 19.42 -42.92 -14.20
CA GLY A 535 20.43 -43.99 -14.24
C GLY A 535 19.94 -45.23 -14.99
N GLU A 536 18.76 -45.75 -14.64
CA GLU A 536 18.12 -46.89 -15.32
C GLU A 536 18.02 -46.64 -16.84
N LEU A 537 17.53 -45.48 -17.26
CA LEU A 537 17.42 -45.11 -18.68
C LEU A 537 18.78 -44.91 -19.36
N GLN A 538 19.84 -44.53 -18.63
CA GLN A 538 21.20 -44.45 -19.18
C GLN A 538 21.83 -45.84 -19.36
N GLU A 539 21.58 -46.76 -18.43
CA GLU A 539 22.01 -48.16 -18.54
C GLU A 539 21.27 -48.89 -19.66
N GLU A 540 19.93 -48.74 -19.77
CA GLU A 540 19.15 -49.26 -20.89
C GLU A 540 19.65 -48.72 -22.24
N LEU A 541 19.90 -47.42 -22.35
CA LEU A 541 20.42 -46.79 -23.57
C LEU A 541 21.85 -47.24 -23.90
N HIS A 542 22.68 -47.55 -22.89
CA HIS A 542 24.01 -48.12 -23.11
C HIS A 542 23.92 -49.58 -23.61
N ASN A 543 23.08 -50.41 -22.97
CA ASN A 543 22.86 -51.80 -23.36
C ASN A 543 22.30 -51.90 -24.80
N VAL A 544 21.38 -51.01 -25.20
CA VAL A 544 20.84 -50.96 -26.57
C VAL A 544 21.92 -50.53 -27.58
N LYS A 545 22.85 -49.64 -27.20
CA LYS A 545 24.01 -49.30 -28.05
C LYS A 545 24.97 -50.47 -28.21
N GLU A 546 25.32 -51.17 -27.14
CA GLU A 546 26.20 -52.34 -27.21
C GLU A 546 25.58 -53.45 -28.09
N GLN A 547 24.28 -53.72 -27.93
CA GLN A 547 23.55 -54.65 -28.80
C GLN A 547 23.54 -54.20 -30.27
N LEU A 548 23.41 -52.90 -30.54
CA LEU A 548 23.47 -52.35 -31.90
C LEU A 548 24.88 -52.46 -32.49
N GLU A 549 25.93 -52.17 -31.72
CA GLU A 549 27.33 -52.30 -32.14
C GLU A 549 27.69 -53.76 -32.44
N LEU A 550 27.26 -54.72 -31.61
CA LEU A 550 27.38 -56.16 -31.87
C LEU A 550 26.64 -56.56 -33.16
N LYS A 551 25.42 -56.05 -33.39
CA LYS A 551 24.68 -56.33 -34.63
C LYS A 551 25.31 -55.68 -35.87
N CYS A 552 25.96 -54.53 -35.73
CA CYS A 552 26.77 -53.94 -36.80
C CYS A 552 27.99 -54.82 -37.12
N GLN A 553 28.69 -55.36 -36.11
CA GLN A 553 29.81 -56.29 -36.29
C GLN A 553 29.38 -57.60 -36.97
N GLU A 554 28.26 -58.21 -36.54
CA GLU A 554 27.66 -59.37 -37.20
C GLU A 554 27.36 -59.08 -38.68
N THR A 555 26.72 -57.93 -38.95
CA THR A 555 26.35 -57.52 -40.32
C THR A 555 27.59 -57.29 -41.19
N GLN A 556 28.64 -56.69 -40.64
CA GLN A 556 29.92 -56.51 -41.33
C GLN A 556 30.58 -57.86 -41.64
N GLY A 557 30.61 -58.81 -40.69
CA GLY A 557 31.14 -60.15 -40.92
C GLY A 557 30.41 -60.91 -42.04
N VAL A 558 29.09 -60.73 -42.17
CA VAL A 558 28.30 -61.30 -43.29
C VAL A 558 28.62 -60.61 -44.63
N LEU A 559 28.88 -59.29 -44.62
CA LEU A 559 29.32 -58.57 -45.82
C LEU A 559 30.72 -59.01 -46.28
N GLU A 560 31.66 -59.21 -45.35
CA GLU A 560 32.99 -59.71 -45.63
C GLU A 560 32.96 -61.15 -46.19
N GLN A 561 32.09 -62.02 -45.67
CA GLN A 561 31.85 -63.36 -46.22
C GLN A 561 31.25 -63.31 -47.64
N ARG A 562 30.27 -62.42 -47.88
CA ARG A 562 29.70 -62.19 -49.22
C ARG A 562 30.81 -61.80 -50.20
N ASP A 563 31.68 -60.87 -49.82
CA ASP A 563 32.69 -60.31 -50.72
C ASP A 563 33.83 -61.30 -51.00
N GLN A 564 34.16 -62.20 -50.06
CA GLN A 564 35.01 -63.36 -50.31
C GLN A 564 34.39 -64.32 -51.35
N VAL A 565 33.10 -64.63 -51.25
CA VAL A 565 32.39 -65.47 -52.24
C VAL A 565 32.34 -64.80 -53.62
N VAL A 566 32.10 -63.49 -53.68
CA VAL A 566 32.13 -62.72 -54.93
C VAL A 566 33.53 -62.74 -55.57
N ALA A 567 34.58 -62.56 -54.78
CA ALA A 567 35.97 -62.65 -55.26
C ALA A 567 36.30 -64.05 -55.83
N HIS A 568 35.88 -65.13 -55.17
CA HIS A 568 36.05 -66.49 -55.68
C HIS A 568 35.26 -66.75 -56.98
N LEU A 569 34.04 -66.22 -57.09
CA LEU A 569 33.25 -66.31 -58.34
C LEU A 569 33.90 -65.52 -59.49
N GLN A 570 34.48 -64.35 -59.21
CA GLN A 570 35.26 -63.57 -60.19
C GLN A 570 36.52 -64.31 -60.64
N GLN A 571 37.27 -64.94 -59.72
CA GLN A 571 38.42 -65.78 -60.05
C GLN A 571 38.03 -66.96 -60.95
N TYR A 572 36.92 -67.64 -60.63
CA TYR A 572 36.40 -68.76 -61.42
C TYR A 572 35.96 -68.31 -62.83
N TYR A 573 35.27 -67.17 -62.93
CA TYR A 573 34.86 -66.59 -64.21
C TYR A 573 36.06 -66.21 -65.09
N ALA A 574 37.08 -65.56 -64.53
CA ALA A 574 38.31 -65.20 -65.25
C ALA A 574 39.07 -66.44 -65.75
N ALA A 575 39.16 -67.51 -64.92
CA ALA A 575 39.76 -68.78 -65.34
C ALA A 575 38.99 -69.46 -66.48
N TYR A 576 37.65 -69.37 -66.47
CA TYR A 576 36.81 -69.87 -67.56
C TYR A 576 36.95 -69.06 -68.86
N GLN A 577 37.13 -67.73 -68.76
CA GLN A 577 37.41 -66.88 -69.93
C GLN A 577 38.77 -67.20 -70.55
N ALA A 578 39.82 -67.40 -69.73
CA ALA A 578 41.14 -67.83 -70.21
C ALA A 578 41.06 -69.19 -70.94
N LEU A 579 40.40 -70.18 -70.34
CA LEU A 579 40.21 -71.50 -70.94
C LEU A 579 39.38 -71.45 -72.26
N ALA A 580 38.45 -70.50 -72.38
CA ALA A 580 37.73 -70.28 -73.63
C ALA A 580 38.65 -69.70 -74.73
N ALA A 581 39.46 -68.69 -74.40
CA ALA A 581 40.43 -68.10 -75.32
C ALA A 581 41.49 -69.12 -75.78
N ASP A 582 42.04 -69.93 -74.88
CA ASP A 582 42.97 -71.01 -75.21
C ASP A 582 42.34 -72.02 -76.19
N ARG A 583 41.06 -72.36 -76.00
CA ARG A 583 40.32 -73.24 -76.90
C ARG A 583 40.10 -72.61 -78.27
N GLU A 584 39.74 -71.33 -78.34
CA GLU A 584 39.58 -70.60 -79.61
C GLU A 584 40.91 -70.51 -80.37
N GLN A 585 42.02 -70.19 -79.69
CA GLN A 585 43.36 -70.19 -80.27
C GLN A 585 43.74 -71.58 -80.81
N LEU A 586 43.44 -72.65 -80.07
CA LEU A 586 43.68 -74.02 -80.53
C LEU A 586 42.83 -74.39 -81.77
N HIS A 587 41.59 -73.92 -81.86
CA HIS A 587 40.75 -74.13 -83.06
C HIS A 587 41.30 -73.36 -84.27
N GLN A 588 41.83 -72.15 -84.07
CA GLN A 588 42.51 -71.39 -85.14
C GLN A 588 43.76 -72.12 -85.63
N GLN A 589 44.57 -72.70 -84.72
CA GLN A 589 45.75 -73.49 -85.07
C GLN A 589 45.38 -74.77 -85.85
N PHE A 590 44.35 -75.50 -85.43
CA PHE A 590 43.85 -76.67 -86.19
C PHE A 590 43.34 -76.29 -87.58
N LEU A 591 42.65 -75.15 -87.72
CA LEU A 591 42.17 -74.68 -89.03
C LEU A 591 43.34 -74.29 -89.95
N GLN A 592 44.37 -73.62 -89.43
CA GLN A 592 45.59 -73.31 -90.19
C GLN A 592 46.34 -74.59 -90.60
N GLN A 593 46.38 -75.60 -89.73
CA GLN A 593 47.00 -76.89 -90.04
C GLN A 593 46.22 -77.65 -91.12
N ALA A 594 44.87 -77.64 -91.08
CA ALA A 594 44.04 -78.21 -92.15
C ALA A 594 44.30 -77.51 -93.50
N GLN A 595 44.31 -76.16 -93.52
CA GLN A 595 44.63 -75.37 -94.72
C GLN A 595 46.07 -75.57 -95.25
N LEU A 596 47.00 -76.05 -94.41
CA LEU A 596 48.33 -76.49 -94.85
C LEU A 596 48.29 -77.90 -95.44
N MET A 597 47.56 -78.82 -94.82
CA MET A 597 47.37 -80.19 -95.32
C MET A 597 46.64 -80.22 -96.67
N ASP A 598 45.57 -79.43 -96.84
CA ASP A 598 44.82 -79.36 -98.09
C ASP A 598 45.67 -78.83 -99.26
N ARG A 599 46.54 -77.84 -98.99
CA ARG A 599 47.52 -77.37 -99.97
C ARG A 599 48.55 -78.44 -100.32
N LEU A 600 49.11 -79.12 -99.34
CA LEU A 600 50.10 -80.19 -99.55
C LEU A 600 49.49 -81.36 -100.34
N GLN A 601 48.23 -81.73 -100.09
CA GLN A 601 47.48 -82.69 -100.90
C GLN A 601 47.23 -82.18 -102.33
N HIS A 602 46.93 -80.90 -102.50
CA HIS A 602 46.78 -80.30 -103.83
C HIS A 602 48.10 -80.34 -104.61
N ASP A 603 49.22 -79.95 -103.99
CA ASP A 603 50.56 -80.00 -104.57
C ASP A 603 50.98 -81.44 -104.92
N GLU A 604 50.71 -82.42 -104.06
CA GLU A 604 50.90 -83.85 -104.37
C GLU A 604 50.05 -84.30 -105.57
N SER A 605 48.78 -83.91 -105.63
CA SER A 605 47.88 -84.27 -106.73
C SER A 605 48.31 -83.64 -108.06
N HIS A 606 48.81 -82.40 -108.02
CA HIS A 606 49.34 -81.68 -109.17
C HIS A 606 50.63 -82.33 -109.67
N GLY A 607 51.56 -82.67 -108.77
CA GLY A 607 52.79 -83.37 -109.09
C GLY A 607 52.55 -84.76 -109.71
N ARG A 608 51.55 -85.51 -109.23
CA ARG A 608 51.13 -86.78 -109.83
C ARG A 608 50.56 -86.57 -111.25
N ALA A 609 49.66 -85.60 -111.43
CA ALA A 609 49.11 -85.28 -112.75
C ALA A 609 50.20 -84.83 -113.75
N GLN A 610 51.19 -84.05 -113.29
CA GLN A 610 52.33 -83.62 -114.12
C GLN A 610 53.23 -84.80 -114.49
N LEU A 611 53.46 -85.75 -113.58
CA LEU A 611 54.15 -87.01 -113.87
C LEU A 611 53.38 -87.85 -114.91
N ASP A 612 52.06 -88.01 -114.76
CA ASP A 612 51.24 -88.74 -115.73
C ASP A 612 51.28 -88.09 -117.13
N VAL A 613 51.25 -86.75 -117.21
CA VAL A 613 51.45 -86.02 -118.48
C VAL A 613 52.83 -86.31 -119.07
N SER A 614 53.90 -86.28 -118.26
CA SER A 614 55.26 -86.58 -118.72
C SER A 614 55.42 -88.03 -119.22
N GLN A 615 54.77 -89.00 -118.57
CA GLN A 615 54.75 -90.40 -119.02
C GLN A 615 53.97 -90.56 -120.33
N ASN A 616 52.85 -89.86 -120.49
CA ASN A 616 52.10 -89.87 -121.76
C ASN A 616 52.91 -89.25 -122.91
N GLN A 617 53.65 -88.17 -122.66
CA GLN A 617 54.58 -87.58 -123.63
C GLN A 617 55.72 -88.54 -123.97
N LEU A 618 56.29 -89.24 -122.97
CA LEU A 618 57.33 -90.25 -123.19
C LEU A 618 56.80 -91.41 -124.06
N GLN A 619 55.62 -91.96 -123.75
CA GLN A 619 55.00 -93.01 -124.58
C GLN A 619 54.67 -92.56 -126.00
N GLN A 620 54.37 -91.26 -126.21
CA GLN A 620 54.21 -90.70 -127.56
C GLN A 620 55.57 -90.64 -128.28
N ALA A 621 56.62 -90.17 -127.61
CA ALA A 621 57.98 -90.15 -128.16
C ALA A 621 58.51 -91.57 -128.48
N GLU A 622 58.24 -92.56 -127.64
CA GLU A 622 58.55 -93.98 -127.89
C GLU A 622 57.83 -94.50 -129.15
N LYS A 623 56.52 -94.25 -129.29
CA LYS A 623 55.74 -94.62 -130.48
C LYS A 623 56.25 -93.93 -131.75
N HIS A 624 56.69 -92.67 -131.65
CA HIS A 624 57.33 -91.96 -132.76
C HIS A 624 58.72 -92.54 -133.11
N LEU A 625 59.52 -92.94 -132.12
CA LEU A 625 60.80 -93.62 -132.33
C LEU A 625 60.62 -94.99 -132.97
N GLU A 626 59.66 -95.80 -132.51
CA GLU A 626 59.31 -97.07 -133.16
C GLU A 626 58.94 -96.86 -134.64
N GLN A 627 58.17 -95.81 -134.94
CA GLN A 627 57.80 -95.50 -136.33
C GLN A 627 59.03 -95.15 -137.16
N LEU A 628 59.88 -94.24 -136.68
CA LEU A 628 61.14 -93.86 -137.34
C LEU A 628 62.11 -95.05 -137.51
N VAL A 629 62.03 -96.07 -136.66
CA VAL A 629 62.78 -97.33 -136.82
C VAL A 629 62.19 -98.19 -137.95
N ARG A 630 60.85 -98.37 -138.02
CA ARG A 630 60.19 -99.07 -139.15
C ARG A 630 60.51 -98.41 -140.48
N ASP A 631 60.42 -97.08 -140.54
CA ASP A 631 60.71 -96.28 -141.72
C ASP A 631 62.21 -96.42 -142.11
N ASN A 632 63.12 -96.49 -141.13
CA ASN A 632 64.54 -96.78 -141.35
C ASN A 632 64.80 -98.20 -141.90
N GLU A 633 64.04 -99.21 -141.48
CA GLU A 633 64.19 -100.57 -142.00
C GLU A 633 63.68 -100.71 -143.43
N GLN A 634 62.60 -100.00 -143.78
CA GLN A 634 62.12 -99.88 -145.16
C GLN A 634 63.17 -99.21 -146.05
N LEU A 635 63.69 -98.04 -145.65
CA LEU A 635 64.75 -97.33 -146.39
C LEU A 635 66.04 -98.16 -146.53
N LYS A 636 66.37 -99.01 -145.55
CA LYS A 636 67.52 -99.96 -145.63
C LYS A 636 67.27 -101.14 -146.56
N ALA A 637 66.02 -101.51 -146.82
CA ALA A 637 65.69 -102.49 -147.86
C ALA A 637 65.85 -101.86 -149.25
N GLU A 638 65.28 -100.68 -149.47
CA GLU A 638 65.35 -99.94 -150.75
C GLU A 638 66.80 -99.61 -151.16
N LEU A 639 67.62 -99.14 -150.21
CA LEU A 639 69.05 -98.88 -150.42
C LEU A 639 69.88 -100.13 -150.77
N LYS A 640 69.33 -101.34 -150.64
CA LYS A 640 70.01 -102.59 -150.98
C LYS A 640 69.70 -103.09 -152.40
N GLU A 641 68.63 -102.58 -153.01
CA GLU A 641 68.26 -102.87 -154.40
C GLU A 641 68.73 -101.77 -155.37
N LEU A 642 68.84 -100.52 -154.89
CA LEU A 642 69.33 -99.37 -155.66
C LEU A 642 70.79 -98.98 -155.36
N LEU A 643 71.67 -99.98 -155.19
CA LEU A 643 73.11 -99.77 -155.42
C LEU A 643 73.46 -99.69 -156.92
N ASN A 644 72.44 -99.68 -157.79
CA ASN A 644 72.49 -98.98 -159.08
C ASN A 644 72.09 -97.50 -158.87
N SER A 645 73.07 -96.61 -159.00
CA SER A 645 72.96 -95.13 -159.12
C SER A 645 72.46 -94.25 -157.93
N SER A 646 73.43 -93.56 -157.30
CA SER A 646 73.47 -92.08 -157.11
C SER A 646 72.92 -91.36 -155.85
N ALA A 647 73.87 -90.74 -155.10
CA ALA A 647 73.90 -89.35 -154.56
C ALA A 647 73.01 -88.80 -153.39
N LEU A 648 73.71 -88.34 -152.33
CA LEU A 648 73.64 -87.03 -151.61
C LEU A 648 72.42 -86.55 -150.75
N VAL A 649 72.59 -86.61 -149.41
CA VAL A 649 72.58 -85.51 -148.39
C VAL A 649 71.38 -84.55 -148.19
N ALA A 650 70.76 -84.61 -146.99
CA ALA A 650 70.17 -83.51 -146.17
C ALA A 650 69.96 -84.00 -144.69
N THR A 651 69.91 -83.29 -143.53
CA THR A 651 70.00 -81.90 -142.99
C THR A 651 68.72 -81.01 -142.87
N SER A 652 68.38 -80.25 -141.79
CA SER A 652 68.57 -80.29 -140.29
C SER A 652 68.27 -78.90 -139.61
N ARG A 653 67.41 -78.77 -138.56
CA ARG A 653 67.23 -77.53 -137.72
C ARG A 653 66.30 -77.69 -136.48
N ASP A 654 66.41 -76.79 -135.47
CA ASP A 654 65.47 -76.58 -134.31
C ASP A 654 65.55 -75.14 -133.69
N GLN A 655 64.52 -74.63 -132.96
CA GLN A 655 64.47 -73.38 -132.14
C GLN A 655 63.11 -73.08 -131.40
N GLY A 656 63.11 -72.25 -130.33
CA GLY A 656 61.93 -71.72 -129.56
C GLY A 656 62.04 -70.20 -129.21
N ASP A 657 61.35 -69.55 -128.24
CA ASP A 657 60.34 -69.88 -127.18
C ASP A 657 59.76 -68.58 -126.50
N GLY A 658 58.69 -68.61 -125.64
CA GLY A 658 58.42 -67.58 -124.59
C GLY A 658 56.97 -67.06 -124.27
N VAL A 659 56.87 -66.08 -123.32
CA VAL A 659 55.90 -64.93 -123.19
C VAL A 659 54.66 -64.91 -122.20
N GLU A 660 54.65 -63.89 -121.29
CA GLU A 660 53.60 -63.02 -120.62
C GLU A 660 52.23 -63.45 -120.01
N SER A 661 51.75 -62.72 -118.96
CA SER A 661 50.44 -61.95 -118.89
C SER A 661 50.02 -61.35 -117.50
N GLN A 662 49.07 -60.38 -117.46
CA GLN A 662 48.42 -59.71 -116.28
C GLN A 662 46.94 -59.28 -116.57
N SER A 663 46.07 -59.03 -115.53
CA SER A 663 44.82 -58.17 -115.50
C SER A 663 43.81 -58.63 -114.39
N ALA A 664 42.68 -57.98 -114.01
CA ALA A 664 42.13 -56.59 -113.87
C ALA A 664 40.59 -56.70 -113.53
N GLU A 665 39.79 -55.80 -112.89
CA GLU A 665 39.93 -54.63 -111.97
C GLU A 665 38.54 -54.40 -111.25
N GLU A 666 38.02 -53.15 -111.14
CA GLU A 666 36.67 -52.65 -110.76
C GLU A 666 36.28 -52.32 -109.30
N SER A 667 35.43 -51.28 -109.15
CA SER A 667 34.97 -50.60 -107.92
C SER A 667 33.55 -49.99 -108.16
N PRO A 668 33.04 -48.78 -107.73
CA PRO A 668 33.54 -47.64 -106.92
C PRO A 668 32.76 -47.52 -105.56
N THR A 669 32.30 -46.42 -104.93
CA THR A 669 31.82 -45.05 -105.30
C THR A 669 32.01 -44.01 -104.15
N LYS A 670 31.56 -42.77 -104.36
CA LYS A 670 31.89 -41.51 -103.64
C LYS A 670 31.04 -41.10 -102.43
N SER A 671 31.70 -40.46 -101.47
CA SER A 671 31.21 -39.31 -100.68
C SER A 671 32.05 -38.04 -101.01
N SER A 672 31.95 -36.94 -100.25
CA SER A 672 32.79 -35.73 -100.46
C SER A 672 32.84 -34.77 -99.24
N ILE A 673 33.95 -34.03 -99.09
CA ILE A 673 34.16 -32.85 -98.20
C ILE A 673 35.00 -31.83 -99.00
N VAL A 674 34.85 -30.53 -98.74
CA VAL A 674 35.52 -29.42 -99.45
C VAL A 674 36.86 -29.05 -98.79
N ILE A 675 37.87 -28.69 -99.59
CA ILE A 675 39.22 -28.30 -99.17
C ILE A 675 39.53 -26.90 -99.74
N PRO A 676 40.16 -25.96 -98.99
CA PRO A 676 40.63 -24.67 -99.53
C PRO A 676 41.71 -24.84 -100.61
N GLU A 677 41.75 -23.96 -101.61
CA GLU A 677 42.50 -24.23 -102.85
C GLU A 677 43.99 -23.88 -102.81
N ASP A 678 44.47 -23.07 -101.85
CA ASP A 678 45.86 -22.63 -101.76
C ASP A 678 46.61 -23.25 -100.56
N PHE A 679 47.49 -24.22 -100.84
CA PHE A 679 48.54 -24.70 -99.93
C PHE A 679 49.90 -24.59 -100.61
N GLU A 680 50.84 -23.83 -100.05
CA GLU A 680 52.17 -23.62 -100.66
C GLU A 680 53.08 -24.86 -100.57
N SER A 681 52.76 -25.83 -99.71
CA SER A 681 53.42 -27.14 -99.68
C SER A 681 52.46 -28.30 -99.42
N GLN A 682 52.79 -29.47 -100.00
CA GLN A 682 52.07 -30.73 -99.74
C GLN A 682 52.04 -31.10 -98.25
N LYS A 683 53.06 -30.70 -97.48
CA LYS A 683 53.12 -30.98 -96.04
C LYS A 683 52.11 -30.15 -95.25
N GLU A 684 51.92 -28.87 -95.59
CA GLU A 684 50.90 -28.04 -94.95
C GLU A 684 49.49 -28.54 -95.27
N MET A 685 49.26 -29.05 -96.48
CA MET A 685 48.02 -29.73 -96.83
C MET A 685 47.83 -31.02 -96.00
N GLU A 686 48.87 -31.85 -95.85
CA GLU A 686 48.81 -33.06 -95.01
C GLU A 686 48.59 -32.75 -93.53
N ASP A 687 49.26 -31.74 -92.98
CA ASP A 687 49.13 -31.35 -91.58
C ASP A 687 47.81 -30.60 -91.31
N PHE A 688 47.26 -29.88 -92.30
CA PHE A 688 45.88 -29.35 -92.25
C PHE A 688 44.84 -30.47 -92.30
N ILE A 689 44.98 -31.44 -93.20
CA ILE A 689 44.07 -32.60 -93.27
C ILE A 689 44.16 -33.42 -91.98
N ARG A 690 45.37 -33.62 -91.43
CA ARG A 690 45.58 -34.32 -90.16
C ARG A 690 45.01 -33.55 -88.97
N GLY A 691 45.12 -32.23 -88.96
CA GLY A 691 44.51 -31.35 -87.95
C GLY A 691 42.99 -31.32 -88.02
N ALA A 692 42.42 -31.18 -89.22
CA ALA A 692 40.98 -31.21 -89.46
C ALA A 692 40.38 -32.59 -89.17
N LEU A 693 41.08 -33.68 -89.50
CA LEU A 693 40.72 -35.03 -89.07
C LEU A 693 40.76 -35.13 -87.55
N ALA A 694 41.86 -34.75 -86.89
CA ALA A 694 41.98 -34.81 -85.43
C ALA A 694 40.90 -34.00 -84.71
N GLN A 695 40.56 -32.80 -85.21
CA GLN A 695 39.45 -32.01 -84.68
C GLN A 695 38.10 -32.71 -84.88
N VAL A 696 37.86 -33.35 -86.03
CA VAL A 696 36.63 -34.14 -86.26
C VAL A 696 36.62 -35.46 -85.47
N GLU A 697 37.77 -36.05 -85.14
CA GLU A 697 37.87 -37.17 -84.20
C GLU A 697 37.56 -36.72 -82.78
N GLU A 698 38.12 -35.58 -82.35
CA GLU A 698 37.91 -34.98 -81.03
C GLU A 698 36.46 -34.51 -80.85
N GLU A 699 35.86 -33.81 -81.82
CA GLU A 699 34.43 -33.43 -81.81
C GLU A 699 33.51 -34.65 -81.81
N ARG A 700 33.88 -35.74 -82.49
CA ARG A 700 33.13 -37.01 -82.49
C ARG A 700 33.26 -37.75 -81.15
N ASP A 701 34.44 -37.74 -80.53
CA ASP A 701 34.65 -38.37 -79.22
C ASP A 701 34.12 -37.51 -78.07
N GLU A 702 34.05 -36.18 -78.23
CA GLU A 702 33.31 -35.24 -77.38
C GLU A 702 31.80 -35.49 -77.50
N ALA A 703 31.26 -35.62 -78.71
CA ALA A 703 29.86 -35.98 -78.95
C ALA A 703 29.52 -37.39 -78.43
N ARG A 704 30.44 -38.36 -78.54
CA ARG A 704 30.30 -39.69 -77.92
C ARG A 704 30.24 -39.57 -76.40
N ARG A 705 31.18 -38.84 -75.77
CA ARG A 705 31.18 -38.61 -74.32
C ARG A 705 29.90 -37.92 -73.85
N GLN A 706 29.43 -36.90 -74.58
CA GLN A 706 28.16 -36.23 -74.30
C GLN A 706 26.96 -37.17 -74.46
N LEU A 707 26.94 -38.04 -75.47
CA LEU A 707 25.85 -39.01 -75.68
C LEU A 707 25.88 -40.15 -74.64
N GLU A 708 27.05 -40.54 -74.15
CA GLU A 708 27.21 -41.49 -73.04
C GLU A 708 26.84 -40.85 -71.69
N GLU A 709 27.17 -39.57 -71.47
CA GLU A 709 26.74 -38.76 -70.32
C GLU A 709 25.21 -38.54 -70.33
N GLU A 710 24.61 -38.18 -71.47
CA GLU A 710 23.17 -38.09 -71.67
C GLU A 710 22.49 -39.46 -71.51
N HIS A 711 23.08 -40.56 -71.99
CA HIS A 711 22.57 -41.91 -71.69
C HIS A 711 22.68 -42.24 -70.20
N ARG A 712 23.73 -41.81 -69.49
CA ARG A 712 23.88 -41.98 -68.03
C ARG A 712 22.81 -41.18 -67.29
N LEU A 713 22.62 -39.91 -67.63
CA LEU A 713 21.61 -39.02 -67.05
C LEU A 713 20.19 -39.51 -67.38
N HIS A 714 19.92 -39.93 -68.61
CA HIS A 714 18.63 -40.48 -69.03
C HIS A 714 18.36 -41.84 -68.36
N MET A 715 19.37 -42.68 -68.13
CA MET A 715 19.23 -43.92 -67.35
C MET A 715 18.99 -43.64 -65.86
N VAL A 716 19.63 -42.64 -65.26
CA VAL A 716 19.34 -42.20 -63.87
C VAL A 716 17.94 -41.61 -63.78
N ALA A 717 17.54 -40.72 -64.69
CA ALA A 717 16.20 -40.15 -64.75
C ALA A 717 15.14 -41.25 -64.99
N ARG A 718 15.41 -42.22 -65.87
CA ARG A 718 14.55 -43.39 -66.11
C ARG A 718 14.50 -44.35 -64.92
N GLN A 719 15.58 -44.47 -64.13
CA GLN A 719 15.54 -45.19 -62.84
C GLN A 719 14.74 -44.42 -61.78
N GLN A 720 14.89 -43.09 -61.69
CA GLN A 720 14.09 -42.26 -60.79
C GLN A 720 12.60 -42.29 -61.16
N VAL A 721 12.27 -42.19 -62.45
CA VAL A 721 10.90 -42.36 -62.98
C VAL A 721 10.41 -43.79 -62.78
N ALA A 722 11.25 -44.84 -62.90
CA ALA A 722 10.86 -46.21 -62.59
C ALA A 722 10.70 -46.45 -61.08
N LEU A 723 11.36 -45.70 -60.20
CA LEU A 723 11.16 -45.73 -58.76
C LEU A 723 9.89 -44.95 -58.36
N ALA A 724 9.65 -43.79 -58.96
CA ALA A 724 8.39 -43.05 -58.82
C ALA A 724 7.20 -43.89 -59.31
N LEU A 725 7.28 -44.46 -60.52
CA LEU A 725 6.27 -45.38 -61.05
C LEU A 725 6.14 -46.66 -60.22
N ARG A 726 7.17 -47.12 -59.50
CA ARG A 726 7.03 -48.23 -58.54
C ARG A 726 6.31 -47.80 -57.26
N LEU A 727 6.55 -46.60 -56.76
CA LEU A 727 5.81 -46.02 -55.62
C LEU A 727 4.35 -45.76 -56.00
N GLU A 728 4.07 -45.28 -57.22
CA GLU A 728 2.73 -45.08 -57.76
C GLU A 728 2.03 -46.41 -58.11
N GLN A 729 2.73 -47.40 -58.68
CA GLN A 729 2.17 -48.73 -58.91
C GLN A 729 1.92 -49.49 -57.59
N GLN A 730 2.71 -49.25 -56.53
CA GLN A 730 2.37 -49.70 -55.18
C GLN A 730 1.10 -49.01 -54.61
N HIS A 731 0.69 -47.86 -55.16
CA HIS A 731 -0.58 -47.21 -54.87
C HIS A 731 -1.72 -47.56 -55.86
N HIS A 732 -1.48 -48.33 -56.93
CA HIS A 732 -2.47 -48.61 -57.98
C HIS A 732 -2.66 -50.08 -58.36
N ASN A 733 -1.73 -50.99 -58.05
CA ASN A 733 -1.89 -52.43 -58.32
C ASN A 733 -2.68 -53.18 -57.24
N TYR A 734 -3.92 -52.74 -56.99
CA TYR A 734 -4.96 -53.61 -56.45
C TYR A 734 -6.33 -53.25 -57.03
N THR A 735 -6.71 -53.92 -58.11
CA THR A 735 -8.09 -54.01 -58.60
C THR A 735 -8.41 -55.45 -59.00
N PRO A 736 -9.34 -56.10 -58.29
CA PRO A 736 -10.24 -57.08 -58.86
C PRO A 736 -11.58 -56.40 -59.15
N VAL A 737 -12.01 -56.39 -60.41
CA VAL A 737 -13.37 -55.94 -60.77
C VAL A 737 -14.35 -57.03 -60.36
N HIS A 738 -15.27 -56.73 -59.44
CA HIS A 738 -16.67 -57.14 -59.52
C HIS A 738 -17.54 -56.18 -58.70
N GLU A 739 -18.80 -56.06 -59.11
CA GLU A 739 -19.75 -55.06 -58.63
C GLU A 739 -20.37 -55.46 -57.28
N ASP A 740 -20.19 -54.64 -56.25
CA ASP A 740 -21.29 -53.99 -55.50
C ASP A 740 -20.78 -53.19 -54.28
N ALA A 741 -21.60 -52.21 -53.82
CA ALA A 741 -21.50 -51.50 -52.54
C ALA A 741 -20.22 -50.68 -52.22
N GLU A 742 -20.20 -49.44 -52.73
CA GLU A 742 -19.85 -48.20 -52.00
C GLU A 742 -19.00 -48.34 -50.71
N GLY A 743 -17.67 -48.34 -50.83
CA GLY A 743 -16.75 -48.34 -49.68
C GLY A 743 -15.36 -47.78 -49.98
N VAL A 744 -14.86 -46.88 -49.14
CA VAL A 744 -13.46 -46.41 -49.19
C VAL A 744 -12.53 -47.51 -48.66
N PRO A 745 -11.40 -47.83 -49.34
CA PRO A 745 -10.49 -48.88 -48.88
C PRO A 745 -10.07 -48.73 -47.42
N VAL A 746 -10.15 -49.82 -46.66
CA VAL A 746 -10.00 -49.83 -45.20
C VAL A 746 -8.66 -49.25 -44.75
N GLU A 747 -7.59 -49.50 -45.50
CA GLU A 747 -6.23 -49.01 -45.22
C GLU A 747 -6.12 -47.49 -45.41
N VAL A 748 -6.73 -46.94 -46.48
CA VAL A 748 -6.81 -45.49 -46.72
C VAL A 748 -7.70 -44.83 -45.66
N HIS A 749 -8.81 -45.47 -45.30
CA HIS A 749 -9.67 -45.02 -44.20
C HIS A 749 -8.95 -45.04 -42.85
N GLN A 750 -8.15 -46.07 -42.56
CA GLN A 750 -7.32 -46.15 -41.34
C GLN A 750 -6.20 -45.11 -41.33
N ALA A 751 -5.51 -44.89 -42.44
CA ALA A 751 -4.48 -43.85 -42.55
C ALA A 751 -5.06 -42.45 -42.36
N LEU A 752 -6.20 -42.16 -42.99
CA LEU A 752 -6.94 -40.90 -42.82
C LEU A 752 -7.48 -40.75 -41.40
N LYS A 753 -7.99 -41.84 -40.79
CA LYS A 753 -8.45 -41.85 -39.40
C LYS A 753 -7.31 -41.62 -38.41
N ALA A 754 -6.14 -42.23 -38.60
CA ALA A 754 -4.96 -42.00 -37.77
C ALA A 754 -4.40 -40.56 -37.94
N ALA A 755 -4.52 -39.98 -39.14
CA ALA A 755 -4.21 -38.57 -39.37
C ALA A 755 -5.24 -37.64 -38.67
N MET A 756 -6.53 -37.98 -38.72
CA MET A 756 -7.58 -37.27 -37.98
C MET A 756 -7.41 -37.40 -36.47
N GLU A 757 -7.08 -38.57 -35.94
CA GLU A 757 -6.85 -38.78 -34.50
C GLU A 757 -5.64 -37.97 -34.01
N LYS A 758 -4.53 -37.94 -34.77
CA LYS A 758 -3.38 -37.07 -34.48
C LYS A 758 -3.74 -35.58 -34.55
N LEU A 759 -4.54 -35.18 -35.54
CA LEU A 759 -5.01 -33.78 -35.67
C LEU A 759 -5.95 -33.41 -34.51
N GLN A 760 -6.86 -34.31 -34.14
CA GLN A 760 -7.83 -34.14 -33.05
C GLN A 760 -7.13 -34.09 -31.71
N GLN A 761 -6.20 -35.00 -31.41
CA GLN A 761 -5.34 -34.94 -30.22
C GLN A 761 -4.62 -33.59 -30.15
N ARG A 762 -4.00 -33.14 -31.25
CA ARG A 762 -3.29 -31.85 -31.28
C ARG A 762 -4.23 -30.65 -31.09
N PHE A 763 -5.46 -30.72 -31.61
CA PHE A 763 -6.48 -29.70 -31.40
C PHE A 763 -6.99 -29.68 -29.95
N THR A 764 -7.21 -30.86 -29.35
CA THR A 764 -7.60 -30.98 -27.93
C THR A 764 -6.49 -30.47 -27.02
N SER A 765 -5.23 -30.87 -27.22
CA SER A 765 -4.09 -30.36 -26.45
C SER A 765 -3.94 -28.84 -26.56
N LEU A 766 -4.07 -28.28 -27.77
CA LEU A 766 -3.95 -26.82 -27.97
C LEU A 766 -5.17 -26.05 -27.42
N MET A 767 -6.35 -26.67 -27.38
CA MET A 767 -7.52 -26.11 -26.69
C MET A 767 -7.41 -26.21 -25.16
N GLN A 768 -6.75 -27.26 -24.64
CA GLN A 768 -6.41 -27.43 -23.23
C GLN A 768 -5.41 -26.34 -22.82
N GLU A 769 -4.27 -26.24 -23.50
CA GLU A 769 -3.24 -25.20 -23.30
C GLU A 769 -3.84 -23.79 -23.37
N LYS A 770 -4.79 -23.55 -24.28
CA LYS A 770 -5.51 -22.28 -24.40
C LYS A 770 -6.54 -22.02 -23.28
N ALA A 771 -7.04 -23.05 -22.62
CA ALA A 771 -7.85 -22.91 -21.40
C ALA A 771 -6.94 -22.63 -20.20
N ASP A 772 -5.87 -23.40 -20.02
CA ASP A 772 -4.88 -23.23 -18.97
C ASP A 772 -4.24 -21.82 -19.03
N LEU A 773 -3.91 -21.33 -20.23
CA LEU A 773 -3.42 -19.96 -20.45
C LEU A 773 -4.47 -18.87 -20.20
N LYS A 774 -5.77 -19.17 -20.35
CA LYS A 774 -6.85 -18.23 -20.00
C LYS A 774 -7.00 -18.13 -18.49
N GLU A 775 -7.08 -19.26 -17.80
CA GLU A 775 -7.12 -19.33 -16.33
C GLU A 775 -5.92 -18.59 -15.73
N ARG A 776 -4.71 -18.81 -16.28
CA ARG A 776 -3.49 -18.11 -15.85
C ARG A 776 -3.47 -16.60 -16.16
N VAL A 777 -4.22 -16.14 -17.17
CA VAL A 777 -4.44 -14.70 -17.41
C VAL A 777 -5.45 -14.14 -16.42
N GLU A 778 -6.54 -14.86 -16.14
CA GLU A 778 -7.57 -14.48 -15.17
C GLU A 778 -6.99 -14.43 -13.73
N GLU A 779 -6.06 -15.34 -13.36
CA GLU A 779 -5.23 -15.26 -12.15
C GLU A 779 -4.37 -13.99 -12.11
N LEU A 780 -3.72 -13.64 -13.23
CA LEU A 780 -2.84 -12.47 -13.31
C LEU A 780 -3.63 -11.16 -13.29
N GLU A 781 -4.82 -11.11 -13.88
CA GLU A 781 -5.75 -9.99 -13.77
C GLU A 781 -6.23 -9.82 -12.31
N HIS A 782 -6.58 -10.91 -11.62
CA HIS A 782 -6.92 -10.86 -10.19
C HIS A 782 -5.76 -10.34 -9.33
N ARG A 783 -4.53 -10.80 -9.58
CA ARG A 783 -3.33 -10.29 -8.88
C ARG A 783 -3.06 -8.81 -9.20
N CYS A 784 -3.28 -8.36 -10.44
CA CYS A 784 -3.17 -6.94 -10.79
C CYS A 784 -4.23 -6.08 -10.07
N ILE A 785 -5.46 -6.57 -9.92
CA ILE A 785 -6.51 -5.88 -9.15
C ILE A 785 -6.13 -5.79 -7.67
N GLN A 786 -5.64 -6.88 -7.07
CA GLN A 786 -5.16 -6.88 -5.69
C GLN A 786 -4.00 -5.89 -5.49
N LEU A 787 -2.96 -5.95 -6.33
CA LEU A 787 -1.82 -5.04 -6.27
C LEU A 787 -2.22 -3.57 -6.50
N SER A 788 -3.28 -3.31 -7.28
CA SER A 788 -3.86 -1.96 -7.39
C SER A 788 -4.46 -1.51 -6.06
N GLY A 789 -5.28 -2.34 -5.40
CA GLY A 789 -5.87 -2.01 -4.09
C GLY A 789 -4.85 -1.86 -2.97
N GLU A 790 -3.77 -2.63 -3.00
CA GLU A 790 -2.60 -2.47 -2.11
C GLU A 790 -1.86 -1.16 -2.41
N THR A 791 -1.71 -0.78 -3.69
CA THR A 791 -1.13 0.50 -4.10
C THR A 791 -2.00 1.69 -3.67
N ASP A 792 -3.33 1.57 -3.79
CA ASP A 792 -4.29 2.60 -3.38
C ASP A 792 -4.26 2.80 -1.85
N THR A 793 -4.22 1.73 -1.06
CA THR A 793 -4.09 1.83 0.42
C THR A 793 -2.71 2.33 0.87
N ILE A 794 -1.63 2.03 0.15
CA ILE A 794 -0.33 2.70 0.34
C ILE A 794 -0.46 4.21 0.03
N GLY A 795 -1.21 4.59 -1.01
CA GLY A 795 -1.54 5.98 -1.33
C GLY A 795 -2.30 6.70 -0.22
N GLU A 796 -3.32 6.05 0.35
CA GLU A 796 -4.05 6.54 1.52
C GLU A 796 -3.13 6.73 2.74
N TYR A 797 -2.25 5.76 3.02
CA TYR A 797 -1.28 5.87 4.12
C TYR A 797 -0.30 7.03 3.91
N ILE A 798 0.18 7.24 2.69
CA ILE A 798 1.02 8.39 2.32
C ILE A 798 0.26 9.71 2.54
N ALA A 799 -1.02 9.79 2.15
CA ALA A 799 -1.85 10.98 2.36
C ALA A 799 -2.11 11.25 3.85
N LEU A 800 -2.40 10.21 4.65
CA LEU A 800 -2.54 10.30 6.11
C LEU A 800 -1.26 10.77 6.78
N TYR A 801 -0.10 10.23 6.39
CA TYR A 801 1.20 10.65 6.90
C TYR A 801 1.55 12.09 6.52
N GLN A 802 1.24 12.52 5.29
CA GLN A 802 1.40 13.92 4.88
C GLN A 802 0.50 14.87 5.70
N ASN A 803 -0.75 14.48 5.94
CA ASN A 803 -1.69 15.26 6.77
C ASN A 803 -1.20 15.33 8.24
N GLN A 804 -0.83 14.20 8.84
CA GLN A 804 -0.26 14.15 10.19
C GLN A 804 1.01 15.03 10.30
N ARG A 805 1.88 15.00 9.29
CA ARG A 805 3.07 15.85 9.22
C ARG A 805 2.73 17.33 9.06
N ALA A 806 1.67 17.68 8.33
CA ALA A 806 1.17 19.05 8.23
C ALA A 806 0.61 19.54 9.58
N ILE A 807 -0.21 18.74 10.27
CA ILE A 807 -0.73 19.05 11.61
C ILE A 807 0.41 19.22 12.63
N MET A 808 1.41 18.33 12.62
CA MET A 808 2.58 18.44 13.49
C MET A 808 3.41 19.69 13.17
N LYS A 809 3.56 20.06 11.90
CA LYS A 809 4.21 21.30 11.50
C LYS A 809 3.42 22.54 11.95
N GLN A 810 2.09 22.55 11.80
CA GLN A 810 1.24 23.62 12.28
C GLN A 810 1.37 23.78 13.81
N LYS A 811 1.24 22.69 14.58
CA LYS A 811 1.44 22.71 16.04
C LYS A 811 2.85 23.17 16.45
N HIS A 812 3.87 22.88 15.64
CA HIS A 812 5.21 23.40 15.88
C HIS A 812 5.28 24.91 15.63
N GLN A 813 4.69 25.41 14.53
CA GLN A 813 4.60 26.83 14.24
C GLN A 813 3.77 27.60 15.28
N GLU A 814 2.71 27.00 15.83
CA GLU A 814 1.93 27.54 16.95
C GLU A 814 2.77 27.60 18.25
N LYS A 815 3.53 26.53 18.57
CA LYS A 815 4.51 26.53 19.67
C LYS A 815 5.61 27.60 19.47
N GLU A 816 6.14 27.75 18.25
CA GLU A 816 7.12 28.80 17.90
C GLU A 816 6.54 30.22 18.04
N GLN A 817 5.31 30.46 17.56
CA GLN A 817 4.61 31.74 17.71
C GLN A 817 4.41 32.10 19.17
N TYR A 818 4.00 31.13 20.01
CA TYR A 818 3.86 31.33 21.45
C TYR A 818 5.20 31.63 22.13
N ILE A 819 6.28 30.91 21.76
CA ILE A 819 7.64 31.17 22.29
C ILE A 819 8.14 32.57 21.88
N ASN A 820 7.89 32.98 20.62
CA ASN A 820 8.27 34.31 20.13
C ASN A 820 7.48 35.43 20.84
N MET A 821 6.19 35.21 21.12
CA MET A 821 5.37 36.13 21.92
C MET A 821 5.92 36.24 23.35
N LEU A 822 6.19 35.11 24.02
CA LEU A 822 6.78 35.10 25.36
C LEU A 822 8.17 35.77 25.41
N ALA A 823 8.97 35.62 24.34
CA ALA A 823 10.26 36.29 24.22
C ALA A 823 10.10 37.81 24.03
N GLN A 824 9.11 38.25 23.25
CA GLN A 824 8.77 39.66 23.08
C GLN A 824 8.25 40.28 24.38
N ASP A 825 7.30 39.63 25.06
CA ASP A 825 6.76 40.08 26.36
C ASP A 825 7.87 40.19 27.41
N LYS A 826 8.83 39.25 27.41
CA LYS A 826 10.01 39.28 28.28
C LYS A 826 10.96 40.43 27.95
N GLU A 827 11.12 40.80 26.68
CA GLU A 827 11.96 41.94 26.29
C GLU A 827 11.27 43.29 26.57
N GLU A 828 9.96 43.40 26.37
CA GLU A 828 9.17 44.56 26.77
C GLU A 828 9.14 44.74 28.30
N MET A 829 9.08 43.63 29.06
CA MET A 829 9.21 43.68 30.52
C MET A 829 10.60 44.13 30.96
N LYS A 830 11.68 43.70 30.29
CA LYS A 830 13.04 44.23 30.55
C LYS A 830 13.14 45.72 30.23
N SER A 831 12.57 46.20 29.11
CA SER A 831 12.68 47.62 28.75
C SER A 831 11.94 48.48 29.77
N LYS A 832 10.73 48.09 30.18
CA LYS A 832 9.98 48.75 31.26
C LYS A 832 10.72 48.71 32.60
N LEU A 833 11.41 47.62 32.94
CA LEU A 833 12.26 47.55 34.14
C LEU A 833 13.53 48.43 34.03
N ALA A 834 14.11 48.60 32.84
CA ALA A 834 15.24 49.50 32.62
C ALA A 834 14.81 50.98 32.63
N GLU A 835 13.65 51.30 32.05
CA GLU A 835 13.01 52.62 32.15
C GLU A 835 12.66 52.97 33.59
N LEU A 836 12.12 52.02 34.35
CA LEU A 836 11.88 52.15 35.80
C LEU A 836 13.20 52.39 36.56
N GLN A 837 14.28 51.68 36.21
CA GLN A 837 15.59 51.86 36.84
C GLN A 837 16.18 53.25 36.53
N ASP A 838 16.07 53.75 35.30
CA ASP A 838 16.52 55.11 34.95
C ASP A 838 15.66 56.19 35.61
N LEU A 839 14.33 56.00 35.67
CA LEU A 839 13.44 56.90 36.42
C LEU A 839 13.77 56.92 37.92
N VAL A 840 14.07 55.77 38.54
CA VAL A 840 14.51 55.70 39.95
C VAL A 840 15.86 56.40 40.14
N LEU A 841 16.84 56.17 39.25
CA LEU A 841 18.13 56.85 39.27
C LEU A 841 17.96 58.37 39.13
N ARG A 842 17.08 58.82 38.24
CA ARG A 842 16.73 60.22 38.02
C ARG A 842 16.04 60.84 39.24
N LEU A 843 15.10 60.14 39.88
CA LEU A 843 14.44 60.62 41.10
C LEU A 843 15.41 60.68 42.29
N VAL A 844 16.36 59.73 42.38
CA VAL A 844 17.46 59.80 43.36
C VAL A 844 18.40 60.97 43.05
N ALA A 845 18.70 61.26 41.79
CA ALA A 845 19.48 62.43 41.39
C ALA A 845 18.75 63.75 41.69
N GLU A 846 17.48 63.87 41.32
CA GLU A 846 16.60 65.02 41.60
C GLU A 846 16.52 65.29 43.11
N ARG A 847 16.31 64.25 43.92
CA ARG A 847 16.33 64.32 45.38
C ARG A 847 17.70 64.70 45.93
N ASN A 848 18.79 64.16 45.39
CA ASN A 848 20.14 64.50 45.82
C ASN A 848 20.51 65.95 45.44
N ASP A 849 20.05 66.45 44.29
CA ASP A 849 20.20 67.85 43.88
C ASP A 849 19.32 68.79 44.72
N TRP A 850 18.15 68.34 45.17
CA TRP A 850 17.35 69.05 46.17
C TRP A 850 18.11 69.11 47.50
N TYR A 851 18.66 67.97 47.96
CA TYR A 851 19.45 67.88 49.18
C TYR A 851 20.71 68.75 49.12
N ASN A 852 21.42 68.76 47.99
CA ASN A 852 22.59 69.61 47.74
C ASN A 852 22.22 71.11 47.67
N ARG A 853 21.05 71.46 47.15
CA ARG A 853 20.54 72.85 47.19
C ARG A 853 20.14 73.25 48.61
N TYR A 854 19.56 72.35 49.39
CA TYR A 854 19.19 72.58 50.79
C TYR A 854 20.41 72.71 51.70
N THR A 855 21.38 71.80 51.61
CA THR A 855 22.64 71.89 52.37
C THR A 855 23.52 73.05 51.87
N GLY A 856 23.55 73.33 50.57
CA GLY A 856 24.21 74.51 50.01
C GLY A 856 23.63 75.83 50.52
N ALA A 857 22.30 75.91 50.68
CA ALA A 857 21.64 77.05 51.32
C ALA A 857 21.95 77.15 52.82
N ALA A 858 22.02 76.02 53.53
CA ALA A 858 22.35 75.98 54.96
C ALA A 858 23.82 76.34 55.26
N VAL A 859 24.76 75.97 54.39
CA VAL A 859 26.20 76.29 54.51
C VAL A 859 26.52 77.74 54.14
N GLY A 860 25.57 78.46 53.52
CA GLY A 860 25.72 79.88 53.18
C GLY A 860 25.79 80.85 54.38
N MET A 861 25.67 80.37 55.63
CA MET A 861 25.60 81.24 56.82
C MET A 861 26.24 80.63 58.09
N GLY A 862 27.48 80.14 58.02
CA GLY A 862 28.19 79.63 59.20
C GLY A 862 29.64 79.18 58.98
N THR A 863 30.58 80.04 59.36
CA THR A 863 32.05 79.90 59.34
C THR A 863 32.68 78.56 59.78
N ALA A 864 33.86 78.26 59.18
CA ALA A 864 35.04 77.53 59.72
C ALA A 864 35.39 76.12 59.16
N ASN A 865 36.34 76.12 58.20
CA ASN A 865 37.63 75.37 58.12
C ASN A 865 37.91 74.14 59.02
N PRO A 866 38.80 73.18 58.61
CA PRO A 866 39.52 73.03 57.32
C PRO A 866 39.58 71.57 56.76
N ASP A 867 40.49 71.33 55.81
CA ASP A 867 41.18 70.04 55.50
C ASP A 867 40.39 68.85 54.89
N LEU A 868 39.91 69.08 53.67
CA LEU A 868 40.28 68.24 52.51
C LEU A 868 41.63 68.78 51.94
N PRO A 869 42.47 68.05 51.17
CA PRO A 869 42.03 67.12 50.12
C PRO A 869 42.98 65.95 49.66
N PHE A 870 42.51 65.19 48.64
CA PHE A 870 43.28 64.40 47.64
C PHE A 870 44.15 63.20 48.14
N SER A 871 44.46 62.15 47.36
CA SER A 871 44.45 62.01 45.88
C SER A 871 43.94 60.65 45.35
N GLU A 872 42.91 60.69 44.49
CA GLU A 872 42.97 60.40 43.04
C GLU A 872 43.48 59.00 42.50
N PRO A 873 43.58 58.71 41.17
CA PRO A 873 42.69 57.70 40.55
C PRO A 873 43.39 56.63 39.66
N SER A 874 42.61 55.76 38.97
CA SER A 874 42.89 55.43 37.53
C SER A 874 41.82 54.61 36.76
N ARG A 875 41.15 55.30 35.82
CA ARG A 875 41.31 55.17 34.34
C ARG A 875 40.68 53.99 33.52
N LEU A 876 40.16 54.39 32.34
CA LEU A 876 39.90 53.68 31.07
C LEU A 876 38.58 52.88 30.86
N GLN A 877 38.09 52.63 29.63
CA GLN A 877 37.92 53.45 28.39
C GLN A 877 37.12 52.63 27.32
N GLY A 878 36.25 53.29 26.52
CA GLY A 878 35.51 52.70 25.37
C GLY A 878 34.07 53.23 25.30
N LEU A 879 33.52 53.90 24.27
CA LEU A 879 33.77 54.01 22.81
C LEU A 879 33.40 52.71 22.03
N GLU A 880 32.60 52.73 20.96
CA GLU A 880 31.96 53.86 20.24
C GLU A 880 30.76 53.43 19.34
N ALA A 881 30.03 54.44 18.81
CA ALA A 881 29.31 54.46 17.52
C ALA A 881 28.02 53.60 17.29
N ALA A 882 27.04 54.03 16.46
CA ALA A 882 26.69 55.37 15.97
C ALA A 882 25.28 55.43 15.28
N SER A 883 24.74 56.65 15.20
CA SER A 883 23.96 57.23 14.07
C SER A 883 22.45 56.94 13.84
N SER A 884 21.68 58.03 14.06
CA SER A 884 20.87 58.74 13.03
C SER A 884 19.36 58.53 12.84
N GLN A 885 18.62 59.57 13.27
CA GLN A 885 17.58 60.33 12.52
C GLN A 885 16.22 59.67 12.15
N THR A 886 15.13 60.21 12.69
CA THR A 886 14.19 61.07 11.90
C THR A 886 13.18 61.83 12.78
N LEU A 887 12.68 62.97 12.28
CA LEU A 887 11.56 63.81 12.78
C LEU A 887 10.58 63.99 11.59
N PRO A 888 9.24 64.13 11.78
CA PRO A 888 8.58 65.33 12.37
C PRO A 888 7.45 64.99 13.38
N SER A 889 7.26 65.68 14.51
CA SER A 889 6.87 67.08 14.75
C SER A 889 5.44 67.46 14.33
N SER A 890 4.55 67.63 15.31
CA SER A 890 3.34 68.46 15.22
C SER A 890 3.09 69.22 16.54
N SER A 891 2.39 70.34 16.43
CA SER A 891 2.26 71.42 17.43
C SER A 891 1.40 71.11 18.67
N VAL A 892 1.66 71.81 19.78
CA VAL A 892 0.77 72.88 20.30
C VAL A 892 1.51 73.80 21.29
N GLN A 893 0.96 75.00 21.54
CA GLN A 893 1.61 76.18 22.11
C GLN A 893 1.94 76.13 23.61
N THR A 894 2.90 76.98 24.00
CA THR A 894 3.10 77.44 25.38
C THR A 894 2.10 78.53 25.79
N GLU A 895 1.48 78.40 26.96
CA GLU A 895 1.04 79.52 27.80
C GLU A 895 1.65 79.38 29.21
N SER A 896 1.56 80.43 30.05
CA SER A 896 2.52 80.62 31.16
C SER A 896 1.94 81.16 32.47
N LYS A 897 2.59 80.77 33.59
CA LYS A 897 2.45 81.22 35.00
C LYS A 897 1.28 80.60 35.81
N PRO A 898 1.36 80.54 37.16
CA PRO A 898 2.56 80.56 38.04
C PRO A 898 2.59 79.48 39.15
N LEU A 899 3.79 79.24 39.70
CA LEU A 899 4.12 78.70 41.03
C LEU A 899 3.15 77.69 41.70
N VAL A 900 3.39 76.40 41.45
CA VAL A 900 3.39 75.35 42.49
C VAL A 900 4.56 74.40 42.18
N PRO A 901 5.38 73.93 43.14
CA PRO A 901 6.37 72.88 42.89
C PRO A 901 5.67 71.55 42.57
N ARG A 902 5.77 71.07 41.32
CA ARG A 902 5.41 69.69 40.97
C ARG A 902 6.60 68.77 41.26
N GLU A 903 6.75 68.35 42.51
CA GLU A 903 7.75 67.34 42.89
C GLU A 903 7.32 65.92 42.47
N ASP A 904 6.04 65.72 42.15
CA ASP A 904 5.47 64.41 41.79
C ASP A 904 5.67 63.99 40.32
N GLY A 905 6.37 64.75 39.48
CA GLY A 905 6.44 64.46 38.03
C GLY A 905 7.04 63.10 37.71
N THR A 906 8.28 62.87 38.12
CA THR A 906 9.01 61.60 37.97
C THR A 906 8.37 60.49 38.84
N ALA A 907 7.79 60.85 39.99
CA ALA A 907 7.11 59.90 40.88
C ALA A 907 5.81 59.34 40.29
N GLN A 908 4.99 60.18 39.62
CA GLN A 908 3.79 59.75 38.92
C GLN A 908 4.13 58.85 37.72
N GLN A 909 5.23 59.12 37.01
CA GLN A 909 5.72 58.24 35.94
C GLN A 909 6.16 56.87 36.48
N ILE A 910 6.86 56.82 37.62
CA ILE A 910 7.17 55.55 38.30
C ILE A 910 5.90 54.81 38.73
N MET A 911 4.94 55.49 39.37
CA MET A 911 3.69 54.88 39.81
C MET A 911 2.88 54.32 38.62
N GLN A 912 2.80 55.05 37.51
CA GLN A 912 2.14 54.59 36.29
C GLN A 912 2.87 53.38 35.67
N LEU A 913 4.19 53.44 35.54
CA LEU A 913 4.97 52.33 34.97
C LEU A 913 4.90 51.06 35.84
N LEU A 914 4.86 51.21 37.16
CA LEU A 914 4.59 50.12 38.10
C LEU A 914 3.16 49.56 37.94
N GLN A 915 2.15 50.41 37.74
CA GLN A 915 0.77 49.98 37.46
C GLN A 915 0.68 49.16 36.16
N GLU A 916 1.43 49.57 35.12
CA GLU A 916 1.51 48.87 33.82
C GLU A 916 2.30 47.56 33.90
N ILE A 917 3.37 47.48 34.70
CA ILE A 917 4.10 46.23 35.00
C ILE A 917 3.25 45.27 35.84
N GLN A 918 2.42 45.79 36.76
CA GLN A 918 1.57 44.99 37.64
C GLN A 918 0.34 44.43 36.90
N ASN A 919 -0.23 45.18 35.93
CA ASN A 919 -1.40 44.78 35.15
C ASN A 919 -1.11 44.69 33.63
N PRO A 920 -0.26 43.75 33.16
CA PRO A 920 0.08 43.62 31.74
C PRO A 920 -1.09 43.18 30.84
N GLN A 921 -2.21 42.72 31.40
CA GLN A 921 -3.38 42.22 30.65
C GLN A 921 -4.24 43.33 29.99
N GLY A 922 -3.85 44.60 30.06
CA GLY A 922 -4.58 45.72 29.44
C GLY A 922 -4.60 45.71 27.91
N ALA A 923 -3.75 44.90 27.25
CA ALA A 923 -3.71 44.78 25.80
C ALA A 923 -4.36 43.45 25.31
N PRO A 924 -5.28 43.47 24.33
CA PRO A 924 -5.95 42.27 23.84
C PRO A 924 -5.01 41.43 22.94
N ARG A 925 -4.18 40.59 23.56
CA ARG A 925 -3.26 39.63 22.91
C ARG A 925 -3.35 38.20 23.45
N SER A 926 -4.50 37.81 24.00
CA SER A 926 -4.76 36.39 24.29
C SER A 926 -4.99 35.60 22.99
N PRO A 927 -4.25 34.51 22.73
CA PRO A 927 -4.58 33.60 21.63
C PRO A 927 -5.91 32.87 21.96
N PRO A 928 -6.84 32.70 20.99
CA PRO A 928 -8.25 32.39 21.26
C PRO A 928 -8.54 30.91 21.57
N PHE A 929 -7.64 30.21 22.26
CA PHE A 929 -7.73 28.76 22.46
C PHE A 929 -7.37 28.22 23.87
N LEU A 930 -7.10 29.10 24.84
CA LEU A 930 -7.00 28.69 26.25
C LEU A 930 -8.39 28.77 26.92
N GLY A 931 -9.12 27.64 26.85
CA GLY A 931 -10.24 27.40 27.75
C GLY A 931 -9.77 27.26 29.20
N GLU A 932 -10.63 27.60 30.15
CA GLU A 932 -10.30 27.76 31.57
C GLU A 932 -9.78 26.46 32.20
N ASN A 933 -8.52 26.47 32.67
CA ASN A 933 -7.97 25.53 33.66
C ASN A 933 -6.65 26.10 34.24
N PRO A 934 -6.52 26.27 35.57
CA PRO A 934 -5.31 26.81 36.19
C PRO A 934 -4.21 25.74 36.39
N CYS A 935 -2.97 26.15 36.12
CA CYS A 935 -1.68 25.65 36.64
C CYS A 935 -1.51 24.14 36.97
N ILE A 936 -0.65 23.46 36.20
CA ILE A 936 0.05 22.23 36.64
C ILE A 936 1.32 22.63 37.42
N PRO A 937 1.50 22.20 38.69
CA PRO A 937 2.78 22.35 39.40
C PRO A 937 3.79 21.28 38.97
N PHE A 938 5.04 21.68 38.69
CA PHE A 938 6.13 20.73 38.42
C PHE A 938 6.81 20.31 39.73
N PHE A 939 6.78 19.02 40.05
CA PHE A 939 7.57 18.42 41.13
C PHE A 939 8.49 17.33 40.58
N TYR A 940 9.75 17.34 41.01
CA TYR A 940 10.80 16.44 40.55
C TYR A 940 10.93 15.23 41.49
N ARG A 941 11.25 14.05 40.93
CA ARG A 941 11.75 12.90 41.68
C ARG A 941 12.87 12.23 40.87
N PRO A 942 14.08 12.06 41.42
CA PRO A 942 15.16 11.37 40.72
C PRO A 942 14.90 9.86 40.66
N ASP A 943 15.47 9.20 39.65
CA ASP A 943 15.57 7.74 39.59
C ASP A 943 16.89 7.27 40.27
N LYS A 944 17.05 5.95 40.48
CA LYS A 944 18.09 5.30 41.30
C LYS A 944 19.54 5.43 40.81
N GLN A 945 19.80 6.35 39.89
CA GLN A 945 21.09 6.62 39.24
C GLN A 945 21.38 8.13 39.07
N ASP A 946 20.57 9.01 39.69
CA ASP A 946 20.69 10.49 39.68
C ASP A 946 20.65 11.19 38.30
N GLU A 947 20.22 10.50 37.23
CA GLU A 947 19.89 11.13 35.94
C GLU A 947 18.45 11.67 35.91
N VAL A 948 18.29 12.95 35.55
CA VAL A 948 16.98 13.61 35.38
C VAL A 948 16.53 13.54 33.92
N LYS A 949 15.58 12.64 33.61
CA LYS A 949 14.99 12.51 32.27
C LYS A 949 13.67 13.26 32.15
N ILE A 950 13.73 14.46 31.56
CA ILE A 950 12.54 15.27 31.24
C ILE A 950 11.92 14.74 29.95
N LEU A 951 10.80 14.01 30.06
CA LEU A 951 9.98 13.60 28.92
C LEU A 951 8.92 14.67 28.63
N VAL A 952 9.02 15.29 27.45
CA VAL A 952 8.05 16.26 26.92
C VAL A 952 7.22 15.61 25.80
N VAL A 953 5.94 15.99 25.71
CA VAL A 953 5.03 15.73 24.58
C VAL A 953 4.43 17.07 24.12
#